data_AF-A0A151R1T6-F1
#
_entry.id   AF-A0A151R1T6-F1
#
_cell.length_a   1.000
_cell.length_b   1.000
_cell.length_c   1.000
_cell.angle_alpha   90.00
_cell.angle_beta   90.00
_cell.angle_gamma   90.00
#
_symmetry.space_group_name_H-M   'P 1'
#
loop_
_entity.id
_entity.type
_entity.pdbx_description
1 polymer ?
#
loop_
_entity_poly.entity_id
_entity_poly.type
_entity_poly.pdbx_seq_one_letter_code
_entity_poly.pdbx_strand_id
1 'polypeptide(L)'
;MESESSCSLFSKSKPQRTYDVFINFRGEDTRRKFVSHLHHGLSTNAGVKTFWDEESLAKGTPLGELMRAIEGSQIALVVFSQTYTQSRWCLRELEKIIECHKNYGQIVLPVFYHVDPSDVSHQNGDFGEALKATAQKTVSEDGDAFLRWSHALNEAAEFCGWDVRNYRNEAQLVKDIVEDVLSKLEYDALSITDFPVGLESRVQQVIRFIENQCPEVCKLGIWGMGGSGKTTTAKVIYNRIHHRFMHKSFMEGIREFCVTDRRGQLHLQEQLLSDILKEKVMLHSLGRGKTVIDNRLAGKTALIVLDDVDKYEQLQDLCGNCKWFGQGTVIIITTRNLRLLEQFKVDYLYEMHKMDEEESLELFSWHAFGEAKPRQDFNELARNAVAYCGGLPLALEILGSYLSERTEKEWKSVLSKRKIIPDAKVQKILKISYKGLCDMNKNIFLDVCCVFIGEDRDYVIEILNGCDRKLFADIGITELTQHSLIKVEKNNKLGVHPLLRDMGREIIRKSSCSRKEPGKHSRLWFHEDVLNVLTNNTGTEVIEGLALKLPLTNTVFFEAVAFKEMNKLRLLRLDYVQLGGDYGYLSKELRWIYWQGFPLEHMPNNFNLEGVIAIHFKHSNLRQVWKEPKVLSRLKFLNLSHSKYLTETPDFSKLPNLKKLILKHCRSLCKIHQSLGDLSFLELINLKGCSSLSNLPRETYQLKSVKTLILSGCLKIDKLEEDIGRMESLTTLIAENTAVEKVPFSIVSSKSIGYIFLCGFKGSPHNVFPSIIWSWISPTINPLSYISPFCGVSSSLVSMNMKKNELGALTPILSSILNLRSVLVQCDTELQTSKQVETILDEVRGVNLIKSEIAPYISEISEHSLRSFFIRIGSCQDEVFNTLSQSISEELTTSESCNDFVPGNKYPYWLAHTGNERSVYFTVPDDCSMNGMTLCVVYLSAPENTATDCLASVIMVNHTKCTIQIYKRDTAIFFNEVDWQGIMSHLESGDHVEFYVTFTNGLVVKKSIVYLMYDESTDMNGRGI
;
A
#
# COMPACT_ATOMS: atom_id res chain seq x y z
N MET A 1 2.68 -36.33 27.29
CA MET A 1 1.22 -36.33 27.09
C MET A 1 0.66 -35.26 27.99
N GLU A 2 0.66 -34.02 27.51
CA GLU A 2 -0.13 -32.91 28.05
C GLU A 2 -0.69 -32.17 26.84
N SER A 3 -1.98 -31.87 26.92
CA SER A 3 -2.87 -31.48 25.83
C SER A 3 -2.84 -29.97 25.60
N GLU A 4 -2.61 -29.59 24.35
CA GLU A 4 -2.83 -28.24 23.80
C GLU A 4 -4.28 -27.80 23.99
N SER A 5 -4.49 -26.65 24.65
CA SER A 5 -5.75 -25.92 24.61
C SER A 5 -5.71 -24.91 23.46
N SER A 6 -6.32 -25.26 22.33
CA SER A 6 -6.67 -24.29 21.29
C SER A 6 -8.08 -23.75 21.55
N CYS A 7 -8.21 -22.42 21.51
CA CYS A 7 -9.45 -21.69 21.73
C CYS A 7 -10.55 -22.11 20.74
N SER A 8 -11.50 -22.93 21.20
CA SER A 8 -12.77 -23.21 20.55
C SER A 8 -13.89 -22.38 21.19
N LEU A 9 -13.95 -21.10 20.85
CA LEU A 9 -15.01 -20.18 21.32
C LEU A 9 -15.82 -19.56 20.17
N PHE A 10 -16.16 -20.34 19.14
CA PHE A 10 -17.28 -20.12 18.21
C PHE A 10 -17.60 -21.50 17.61
N SER A 11 -18.79 -22.11 17.64
CA SER A 11 -20.14 -21.60 17.59
C SER A 11 -21.12 -22.66 18.15
N LYS A 12 -22.08 -22.26 19.00
CA LYS A 12 -23.37 -22.95 18.97
C LYS A 12 -24.07 -22.44 17.72
N SER A 13 -24.38 -23.33 16.77
CA SER A 13 -25.09 -22.98 15.54
C SER A 13 -26.35 -22.17 15.86
N LYS A 14 -26.51 -20.98 15.26
CA LYS A 14 -27.78 -20.23 15.36
C LYS A 14 -28.91 -21.13 14.84
N PRO A 15 -30.05 -21.24 15.55
CA PRO A 15 -31.18 -22.02 15.07
C PRO A 15 -31.68 -21.47 13.73
N GLN A 16 -32.10 -22.37 12.84
CA GLN A 16 -32.61 -22.02 11.52
C GLN A 16 -33.93 -21.24 11.67
N ARG A 17 -33.93 -19.96 11.27
CA ARG A 17 -35.09 -19.06 11.41
C ARG A 17 -36.28 -19.62 10.63
N THR A 18 -37.34 -20.00 11.35
CA THR A 18 -38.55 -20.62 10.76
C THR A 18 -39.72 -19.63 10.74
N TYR A 19 -39.76 -18.73 11.72
CA TYR A 19 -40.78 -17.68 11.87
C TYR A 19 -40.11 -16.32 12.11
N ASP A 20 -40.77 -15.26 11.68
CA ASP A 20 -40.30 -13.88 11.87
C ASP A 20 -40.68 -13.38 13.28
N VAL A 21 -41.90 -13.73 13.72
CA VAL A 21 -42.48 -13.28 14.99
C VAL A 21 -43.16 -14.45 15.73
N PHE A 22 -42.87 -14.60 17.02
CA PHE A 22 -43.61 -15.45 17.96
C PHE A 22 -44.47 -14.57 18.87
N ILE A 23 -45.76 -14.90 19.06
CA ILE A 23 -46.62 -14.17 19.99
C ILE A 23 -46.91 -15.06 21.19
N ASN A 24 -46.44 -14.63 22.36
CA ASN A 24 -46.75 -15.25 23.64
C ASN A 24 -47.89 -14.50 24.32
N PHE A 25 -48.97 -15.20 24.68
CA PHE A 25 -50.16 -14.57 25.26
C PHE A 25 -51.01 -15.58 26.04
N ARG A 26 -51.88 -15.08 26.93
CA ARG A 26 -52.90 -15.92 27.56
C ARG A 26 -54.13 -16.03 26.66
N GLY A 27 -54.38 -17.24 26.18
CA GLY A 27 -55.46 -17.55 25.25
C GLY A 27 -56.88 -17.23 25.72
N GLU A 28 -57.16 -17.34 27.01
CA GLU A 28 -58.51 -17.05 27.55
C GLU A 28 -58.84 -15.55 27.53
N ASP A 29 -57.82 -14.68 27.63
CA ASP A 29 -58.02 -13.24 27.86
C ASP A 29 -58.03 -12.45 26.54
N THR A 30 -57.05 -12.72 25.68
CA THR A 30 -56.71 -11.82 24.56
C THR A 30 -56.87 -12.44 23.17
N ARG A 31 -57.06 -13.78 23.07
CA ARG A 31 -57.07 -14.53 21.81
C ARG A 31 -58.05 -14.03 20.77
N ARG A 32 -59.34 -13.89 21.14
CA ARG A 32 -60.43 -13.45 20.22
C ARG A 32 -60.63 -11.94 20.17
N LYS A 33 -59.76 -11.18 20.83
CA LYS A 33 -59.81 -9.72 20.93
C LYS A 33 -58.53 -9.17 20.29
N PHE A 34 -57.71 -8.51 21.09
CA PHE A 34 -56.47 -7.86 20.69
C PHE A 34 -55.51 -8.75 19.87
N VAL A 35 -55.25 -9.99 20.31
CA VAL A 35 -54.23 -10.85 19.66
C VAL A 35 -54.66 -11.29 18.25
N SER A 36 -55.96 -11.52 18.01
CA SER A 36 -56.47 -11.79 16.66
C SER A 36 -56.30 -10.61 15.70
N HIS A 37 -56.50 -9.37 16.18
CA HIS A 37 -56.28 -8.17 15.39
C HIS A 37 -54.79 -7.93 15.14
N LEU A 38 -53.94 -8.19 16.13
CA LEU A 38 -52.49 -8.09 16.01
C LEU A 38 -51.93 -9.09 15.00
N HIS A 39 -52.36 -10.36 15.06
CA HIS A 39 -51.93 -11.38 14.10
C HIS A 39 -52.44 -11.10 12.69
N HIS A 40 -53.68 -10.64 12.52
CA HIS A 40 -54.18 -10.24 11.21
C HIS A 40 -53.38 -9.03 10.66
N GLY A 41 -53.03 -8.07 11.52
CA GLY A 41 -52.18 -6.93 11.17
C GLY A 41 -50.77 -7.35 10.71
N LEU A 42 -50.13 -8.28 11.43
CA LEU A 42 -48.78 -8.77 11.12
C LEU A 42 -48.77 -9.72 9.91
N SER A 43 -49.62 -10.75 9.91
CA SER A 43 -49.59 -11.81 8.89
C SER A 43 -50.30 -11.40 7.59
N THR A 44 -51.52 -10.84 7.65
CA THR A 44 -52.33 -10.57 6.45
C THR A 44 -52.03 -9.21 5.82
N ASN A 45 -51.82 -8.17 6.62
CA ASN A 45 -51.57 -6.82 6.09
C ASN A 45 -50.08 -6.54 5.83
N ALA A 46 -49.19 -7.03 6.69
CA ALA A 46 -47.76 -6.76 6.63
C ALA A 46 -46.92 -7.91 6.04
N GLY A 47 -47.51 -9.10 5.82
CA GLY A 47 -46.83 -10.24 5.20
C GLY A 47 -45.77 -10.92 6.08
N VAL A 48 -45.77 -10.66 7.39
CA VAL A 48 -44.81 -11.20 8.36
C VAL A 48 -45.16 -12.66 8.69
N LYS A 49 -44.18 -13.57 8.68
CA LYS A 49 -44.42 -14.97 9.08
C LYS A 49 -44.53 -15.09 10.60
N THR A 50 -45.75 -14.93 11.09
CA THR A 50 -46.05 -15.01 12.53
C THR A 50 -46.45 -16.43 12.89
N PHE A 51 -45.91 -16.98 13.98
CA PHE A 51 -46.36 -18.26 14.52
C PHE A 51 -47.67 -18.09 15.30
N TRP A 52 -48.68 -18.90 14.96
CA TRP A 52 -50.01 -18.90 15.58
C TRP A 52 -50.46 -20.32 15.91
N ASP A 53 -50.73 -20.59 17.19
CA ASP A 53 -51.00 -21.94 17.73
C ASP A 53 -52.17 -22.69 17.08
N GLU A 54 -53.18 -21.98 16.55
CA GLU A 54 -54.43 -22.60 16.08
C GLU A 54 -54.37 -23.09 14.62
N GLU A 55 -53.51 -22.48 13.78
CA GLU A 55 -53.31 -22.86 12.37
C GLU A 55 -52.07 -23.73 12.16
N SER A 56 -51.06 -23.61 13.03
CA SER A 56 -49.72 -24.19 12.80
C SER A 56 -49.49 -25.56 13.45
N LEU A 57 -50.31 -25.94 14.45
CA LEU A 57 -50.18 -27.21 15.18
C LEU A 57 -51.29 -28.18 14.78
N ALA A 58 -50.96 -29.24 14.04
CA ALA A 58 -51.89 -30.34 13.79
C ALA A 58 -52.26 -31.00 15.12
N LYS A 59 -53.56 -31.18 15.41
CA LYS A 59 -54.05 -31.78 16.66
C LYS A 59 -53.30 -33.08 16.98
N GLY A 60 -52.50 -33.09 18.06
CA GLY A 60 -51.70 -34.23 18.51
C GLY A 60 -50.18 -34.06 18.43
N THR A 61 -49.65 -32.89 18.08
CA THR A 61 -48.20 -32.63 18.00
C THR A 61 -47.53 -32.52 19.39
N PRO A 62 -46.29 -33.02 19.57
CA PRO A 62 -45.59 -32.95 20.85
C PRO A 62 -45.16 -31.52 21.20
N LEU A 63 -45.13 -31.24 22.50
CA LEU A 63 -44.70 -29.98 23.13
C LEU A 63 -43.35 -29.41 22.64
N GLY A 64 -42.47 -30.27 22.10
CA GLY A 64 -41.15 -29.89 21.63
C GLY A 64 -41.14 -29.03 20.38
N GLU A 65 -42.22 -29.00 19.58
CA GLU A 65 -42.30 -28.14 18.39
C GLU A 65 -42.53 -26.68 18.73
N LEU A 66 -43.29 -26.38 19.79
CA LEU A 66 -43.52 -25.02 20.28
C LEU A 66 -42.21 -24.38 20.78
N MET A 67 -41.43 -25.13 21.56
CA MET A 67 -40.12 -24.66 22.05
C MET A 67 -39.14 -24.41 20.90
N ARG A 68 -39.17 -25.23 19.84
CA ARG A 68 -38.39 -24.97 18.62
C ARG A 68 -38.90 -23.75 17.84
N ALA A 69 -40.21 -23.49 17.84
CA ALA A 69 -40.76 -22.29 17.22
C ALA A 69 -40.29 -21.01 17.93
N ILE A 70 -40.22 -21.03 19.27
CA ILE A 70 -39.64 -19.95 20.08
C ILE A 70 -38.16 -19.74 19.73
N GLU A 71 -37.36 -20.83 19.73
CA GLU A 71 -35.94 -20.77 19.35
C GLU A 71 -35.72 -20.29 17.91
N GLY A 72 -36.64 -20.66 17.00
CA GLY A 72 -36.59 -20.34 15.57
C GLY A 72 -37.20 -19.00 15.18
N SER A 73 -37.59 -18.15 16.14
CA SER A 73 -38.22 -16.84 15.90
C SER A 73 -37.26 -15.67 16.12
N GLN A 74 -37.31 -14.64 15.28
CA GLN A 74 -36.43 -13.46 15.43
C GLN A 74 -36.94 -12.47 16.49
N ILE A 75 -38.26 -12.27 16.55
CA ILE A 75 -38.92 -11.38 17.50
C ILE A 75 -39.92 -12.18 18.32
N ALA A 76 -39.95 -11.96 19.64
CA ALA A 76 -40.96 -12.48 20.56
C ALA A 76 -41.81 -11.33 21.12
N LEU A 77 -43.08 -11.28 20.73
CA LEU A 77 -44.08 -10.35 21.27
C LEU A 77 -44.75 -11.00 22.49
N VAL A 78 -44.61 -10.39 23.66
CA VAL A 78 -45.16 -10.91 24.93
C VAL A 78 -46.33 -10.05 25.37
N VAL A 79 -47.55 -10.60 25.35
CA VAL A 79 -48.78 -9.88 25.72
C VAL A 79 -49.19 -10.24 27.14
N PHE A 80 -48.91 -9.34 28.09
CA PHE A 80 -49.27 -9.48 29.50
C PHE A 80 -50.73 -9.07 29.73
N SER A 81 -51.53 -9.99 30.27
CA SER A 81 -52.92 -9.77 30.71
C SER A 81 -53.07 -9.97 32.22
N GLN A 82 -54.15 -9.48 32.83
CA GLN A 82 -54.32 -9.53 34.29
C GLN A 82 -54.20 -10.93 34.88
N THR A 83 -54.63 -11.93 34.12
CA THR A 83 -54.58 -13.32 34.58
C THR A 83 -53.39 -14.08 33.99
N TYR A 84 -52.49 -13.48 33.22
CA TYR A 84 -51.40 -14.16 32.51
C TYR A 84 -50.64 -15.20 33.37
N THR A 85 -50.32 -14.87 34.63
CA THR A 85 -49.59 -15.73 35.58
C THR A 85 -50.36 -16.95 36.11
N GLN A 86 -51.66 -17.09 35.83
CA GLN A 86 -52.39 -18.33 36.18
C GLN A 86 -52.16 -19.47 35.17
N SER A 87 -51.53 -19.19 34.02
CA SER A 87 -51.18 -20.19 33.02
C SER A 87 -49.72 -20.64 33.18
N ARG A 88 -49.52 -21.92 33.54
CA ARG A 88 -48.19 -22.55 33.55
C ARG A 88 -47.52 -22.54 32.17
N TRP A 89 -48.32 -22.57 31.09
CA TRP A 89 -47.82 -22.59 29.72
C TRP A 89 -47.17 -21.26 29.33
N CYS A 90 -47.87 -20.15 29.56
CA CYS A 90 -47.37 -18.83 29.23
C CYS A 90 -46.05 -18.53 29.97
N LEU A 91 -45.94 -18.94 31.24
CA LEU A 91 -44.74 -18.76 32.05
C LEU A 91 -43.54 -19.60 31.57
N ARG A 92 -43.77 -20.84 31.12
CA ARG A 92 -42.71 -21.68 30.54
C ARG A 92 -42.22 -21.17 29.19
N GLU A 93 -43.13 -20.67 28.36
CA GLU A 93 -42.76 -20.03 27.09
C GLU A 93 -41.97 -18.75 27.35
N LEU A 94 -42.37 -17.92 28.33
CA LEU A 94 -41.66 -16.72 28.71
C LEU A 94 -40.24 -17.01 29.23
N GLU A 95 -40.10 -18.02 30.09
CA GLU A 95 -38.80 -18.52 30.56
C GLU A 95 -37.89 -18.87 29.37
N LYS A 96 -38.44 -19.57 28.36
CA LYS A 96 -37.69 -19.93 27.16
C LYS A 96 -37.37 -18.74 26.25
N ILE A 97 -38.28 -17.77 26.11
CA ILE A 97 -38.05 -16.53 25.34
C ILE A 97 -36.88 -15.75 25.94
N ILE A 98 -36.85 -15.61 27.27
CA ILE A 98 -35.77 -14.90 27.97
C ILE A 98 -34.45 -15.67 27.87
N GLU A 99 -34.48 -17.01 27.94
CA GLU A 99 -33.31 -17.85 27.64
C GLU A 99 -32.80 -17.61 26.20
N CYS A 100 -33.70 -17.54 25.22
CA CYS A 100 -33.36 -17.31 23.81
C CYS A 100 -32.86 -15.88 23.56
N HIS A 101 -33.40 -14.89 24.27
CA HIS A 101 -32.88 -13.53 24.25
C HIS A 101 -31.41 -13.49 24.69
N LYS A 102 -31.09 -14.14 25.82
CA LYS A 102 -29.72 -14.17 26.37
C LYS A 102 -28.73 -14.95 25.51
N ASN A 103 -29.16 -16.10 24.98
CA ASN A 103 -28.27 -17.02 24.27
C ASN A 103 -28.15 -16.74 22.77
N TYR A 104 -29.22 -16.23 22.14
CA TYR A 104 -29.32 -16.07 20.69
C TYR A 104 -29.61 -14.63 20.23
N GLY A 105 -29.84 -13.69 21.15
CA GLY A 105 -30.11 -12.29 20.83
C GLY A 105 -31.51 -12.05 20.24
N GLN A 106 -32.48 -12.91 20.55
CA GLN A 106 -33.88 -12.73 20.14
C GLN A 106 -34.46 -11.41 20.68
N ILE A 107 -35.17 -10.64 19.87
CA ILE A 107 -35.74 -9.34 20.31
C ILE A 107 -37.04 -9.61 21.07
N VAL A 108 -37.16 -9.11 22.30
CA VAL A 108 -38.36 -9.25 23.14
C VAL A 108 -39.11 -7.93 23.20
N LEU A 109 -40.41 -7.95 22.91
CA LEU A 109 -41.27 -6.77 22.88
C LEU A 109 -42.51 -6.99 23.77
N PRO A 110 -42.57 -6.36 24.95
CA PRO A 110 -43.71 -6.53 25.85
C PRO A 110 -44.89 -5.61 25.48
N VAL A 111 -46.11 -6.13 25.62
CA VAL A 111 -47.37 -5.40 25.49
C VAL A 111 -48.18 -5.61 26.76
N PHE A 112 -48.43 -4.54 27.49
CA PHE A 112 -49.18 -4.54 28.75
C PHE A 112 -50.67 -4.29 28.46
N TYR A 113 -51.45 -5.38 28.42
CA TYR A 113 -52.88 -5.38 28.10
C TYR A 113 -53.74 -5.33 29.36
N HIS A 114 -54.15 -4.11 29.74
CA HIS A 114 -54.91 -3.81 30.96
C HIS A 114 -54.20 -4.26 32.26
N VAL A 115 -52.87 -4.26 32.26
CA VAL A 115 -52.02 -4.55 33.42
C VAL A 115 -51.00 -3.42 33.57
N ASP A 116 -50.65 -3.08 34.81
CA ASP A 116 -49.59 -2.12 35.05
C ASP A 116 -48.20 -2.77 34.86
N PRO A 117 -47.27 -2.15 34.12
CA PRO A 117 -45.90 -2.65 34.01
C PRO A 117 -45.23 -2.90 35.36
N SER A 118 -45.52 -2.07 36.38
CA SER A 118 -44.99 -2.23 37.73
C SER A 118 -45.54 -3.49 38.44
N ASP A 119 -46.78 -3.87 38.17
CA ASP A 119 -47.38 -5.11 38.69
C ASP A 119 -46.72 -6.34 38.06
N VAL A 120 -46.26 -6.24 36.80
CA VAL A 120 -45.51 -7.33 36.13
C VAL A 120 -44.07 -7.41 36.63
N SER A 121 -43.36 -6.29 36.76
CA SER A 121 -41.96 -6.24 37.19
C SER A 121 -41.75 -6.63 38.66
N HIS A 122 -42.61 -6.14 39.56
CA HIS A 122 -42.50 -6.42 40.99
C HIS A 122 -43.42 -7.54 41.48
N GLN A 123 -44.25 -8.10 40.58
CA GLN A 123 -45.25 -9.13 40.91
C GLN A 123 -46.14 -8.70 42.09
N ASN A 124 -46.74 -7.51 41.98
CA ASN A 124 -47.61 -6.92 42.98
C ASN A 124 -49.09 -7.26 42.72
N GLY A 125 -49.91 -7.11 43.77
CA GLY A 125 -51.36 -7.30 43.70
C GLY A 125 -51.79 -8.70 43.22
N ASP A 126 -52.96 -8.75 42.58
CA ASP A 126 -53.58 -9.99 42.10
C ASP A 126 -52.71 -10.75 41.09
N PHE A 127 -51.87 -10.04 40.32
CA PHE A 127 -50.95 -10.63 39.34
C PHE A 127 -49.87 -11.49 40.02
N GLY A 128 -49.31 -11.00 41.14
CA GLY A 128 -48.33 -11.72 41.95
C GLY A 128 -48.92 -12.84 42.79
N GLU A 129 -50.12 -12.64 43.34
CA GLU A 129 -50.84 -13.70 44.07
C GLU A 129 -51.18 -14.88 43.15
N ALA A 130 -51.61 -14.60 41.92
CA ALA A 130 -51.82 -15.60 40.88
C ALA A 130 -50.54 -16.37 40.53
N LEU A 131 -49.38 -15.69 40.44
CA LEU A 131 -48.09 -16.35 40.21
C LEU A 131 -47.72 -17.31 41.35
N LYS A 132 -47.88 -16.88 42.61
CA LYS A 132 -47.62 -17.71 43.79
C LYS A 132 -48.53 -18.95 43.81
N ALA A 133 -49.82 -18.76 43.53
CA ALA A 133 -50.78 -19.85 43.49
C ALA A 133 -50.45 -20.88 42.38
N THR A 134 -50.03 -20.42 41.20
CA THR A 134 -49.60 -21.29 40.09
C THR A 134 -48.31 -22.03 40.44
N ALA A 135 -47.31 -21.33 41.00
CA ALA A 135 -46.06 -21.95 41.40
C ALA A 135 -46.30 -23.05 42.45
N GLN A 136 -47.14 -22.79 43.47
CA GLN A 136 -47.52 -23.77 44.50
C GLN A 136 -48.22 -25.02 43.94
N LYS A 137 -49.08 -24.87 42.93
CA LYS A 137 -49.72 -26.00 42.22
C LYS A 137 -48.73 -26.86 41.43
N THR A 138 -47.52 -26.36 41.19
CA THR A 138 -46.50 -26.99 40.34
C THR A 138 -45.39 -27.69 41.15
N VAL A 139 -45.39 -27.55 42.48
CA VAL A 139 -44.31 -27.98 43.41
C VAL A 139 -44.09 -29.50 43.45
N SER A 140 -44.95 -30.32 42.84
CA SER A 140 -44.76 -31.78 42.85
C SER A 140 -43.63 -32.30 41.94
N GLU A 141 -43.03 -31.48 41.05
CA GLU A 141 -42.04 -31.99 40.09
C GLU A 141 -40.79 -31.11 39.83
N ASP A 142 -40.72 -29.85 40.26
CA ASP A 142 -39.64 -28.95 39.84
C ASP A 142 -39.22 -27.98 40.95
N GLY A 143 -37.95 -28.03 41.35
CA GLY A 143 -37.38 -27.14 42.36
C GLY A 143 -37.41 -25.69 41.86
N ASP A 144 -37.96 -24.81 42.70
CA ASP A 144 -37.87 -23.36 42.60
C ASP A 144 -38.43 -22.68 41.33
N ALA A 145 -39.57 -23.17 40.83
CA ALA A 145 -40.28 -22.58 39.69
C ALA A 145 -40.71 -21.12 39.93
N PHE A 146 -41.00 -20.74 41.17
CA PHE A 146 -41.39 -19.37 41.52
C PHE A 146 -40.27 -18.36 41.23
N LEU A 147 -39.03 -18.67 41.66
CA LEU A 147 -37.89 -17.77 41.46
C LEU A 147 -37.54 -17.63 39.98
N ARG A 148 -37.59 -18.72 39.20
CA ARG A 148 -37.33 -18.68 37.74
C ARG A 148 -38.35 -17.84 36.99
N TRP A 149 -39.64 -18.03 37.26
CA TRP A 149 -40.70 -17.27 36.58
C TRP A 149 -40.76 -15.81 37.03
N SER A 150 -40.51 -15.52 38.31
CA SER A 150 -40.38 -14.14 38.81
C SER A 150 -39.21 -13.42 38.13
N HIS A 151 -38.07 -14.10 37.97
CA HIS A 151 -36.93 -13.56 37.25
C HIS A 151 -37.23 -13.27 35.77
N ALA A 152 -37.85 -14.22 35.06
CA ALA A 152 -38.23 -14.04 33.66
C ALA A 152 -39.26 -12.91 33.47
N LEU A 153 -40.22 -12.75 34.39
CA LEU A 153 -41.20 -11.67 34.37
C LEU A 153 -40.55 -10.31 34.64
N ASN A 154 -39.61 -10.23 35.58
CA ASN A 154 -38.90 -8.98 35.85
C ASN A 154 -38.07 -8.54 34.64
N GLU A 155 -37.28 -9.44 34.06
CA GLU A 155 -36.49 -9.14 32.86
C GLU A 155 -37.36 -8.77 31.66
N ALA A 156 -38.49 -9.46 31.46
CA ALA A 156 -39.43 -9.13 30.39
C ALA A 156 -40.08 -7.76 30.56
N ALA A 157 -40.31 -7.32 31.81
CA ALA A 157 -40.94 -6.04 32.13
C ALA A 157 -39.96 -4.85 32.05
N GLU A 158 -38.64 -5.09 32.14
CA GLU A 158 -37.61 -4.07 31.96
C GLU A 158 -37.46 -3.61 30.50
N PHE A 159 -37.90 -4.41 29.53
CA PHE A 159 -37.87 -4.01 28.12
C PHE A 159 -38.89 -2.90 27.81
N CYS A 160 -38.52 -1.99 26.92
CA CYS A 160 -39.42 -0.95 26.43
C CYS A 160 -40.59 -1.57 25.65
N GLY A 161 -41.80 -1.43 26.18
CA GLY A 161 -43.03 -1.98 25.61
C GLY A 161 -44.15 -0.96 25.47
N TRP A 162 -45.34 -1.47 25.15
CA TRP A 162 -46.54 -0.64 25.00
C TRP A 162 -47.55 -0.91 26.09
N ASP A 163 -48.09 0.15 26.69
CA ASP A 163 -49.21 0.06 27.61
C ASP A 163 -50.49 0.52 26.91
N VAL A 164 -51.47 -0.39 26.80
CA VAL A 164 -52.77 -0.13 26.15
C VAL A 164 -53.48 1.07 26.75
N ARG A 165 -53.28 1.36 28.05
CA ARG A 165 -53.93 2.47 28.76
C ARG A 165 -53.50 3.84 28.21
N ASN A 166 -52.35 3.93 27.54
CA ASN A 166 -51.85 5.17 26.94
C ASN A 166 -52.42 5.44 25.54
N TYR A 167 -53.21 4.53 24.98
CA TYR A 167 -53.75 4.62 23.61
C TYR A 167 -55.25 4.90 23.61
N ARG A 168 -55.71 5.68 22.62
CA ARG A 168 -57.14 6.02 22.46
C ARG A 168 -57.99 4.84 21.98
N ASN A 169 -57.42 3.93 21.19
CA ASN A 169 -58.07 2.71 20.72
C ASN A 169 -57.03 1.63 20.41
N GLU A 170 -57.47 0.36 20.46
CA GLU A 170 -56.60 -0.80 20.21
C GLU A 170 -56.09 -0.87 18.76
N ALA A 171 -56.86 -0.35 17.79
CA ALA A 171 -56.48 -0.37 16.39
C ALA A 171 -55.23 0.49 16.10
N GLN A 172 -55.11 1.64 16.76
CA GLN A 172 -53.94 2.51 16.67
C GLN A 172 -52.72 1.83 17.29
N LEU A 173 -52.88 1.18 18.44
CA LEU A 173 -51.81 0.41 19.05
C LEU A 173 -51.33 -0.74 18.15
N VAL A 174 -52.25 -1.51 17.55
CA VAL A 174 -51.89 -2.59 16.61
C VAL A 174 -51.10 -2.02 15.43
N LYS A 175 -51.52 -0.87 14.89
CA LYS A 175 -50.80 -0.22 13.78
C LYS A 175 -49.37 0.15 14.17
N ASP A 176 -49.19 0.79 15.32
CA ASP A 176 -47.87 1.21 15.81
C ASP A 176 -46.96 0.01 16.11
N ILE A 177 -47.51 -1.08 16.67
CA ILE A 177 -46.76 -2.33 16.88
C ILE A 177 -46.34 -2.93 15.55
N VAL A 178 -47.23 -2.99 14.54
CA VAL A 178 -46.90 -3.55 13.22
C VAL A 178 -45.80 -2.73 12.54
N GLU A 179 -45.87 -1.40 12.60
CA GLU A 179 -44.83 -0.51 12.03
C GLU A 179 -43.48 -0.69 12.75
N ASP A 180 -43.47 -0.80 14.08
CA ASP A 180 -42.23 -1.02 14.86
C ASP A 180 -41.63 -2.40 14.60
N VAL A 181 -42.46 -3.45 14.53
CA VAL A 181 -42.04 -4.81 14.17
C VAL A 181 -41.45 -4.85 12.76
N LEU A 182 -42.10 -4.22 11.78
CA LEU A 182 -41.57 -4.13 10.42
C LEU A 182 -40.24 -3.38 10.34
N SER A 183 -40.03 -2.36 11.18
CA SER A 183 -38.76 -1.64 11.24
C SER A 183 -37.61 -2.47 11.84
N LYS A 184 -37.95 -3.45 12.69
CA LYS A 184 -37.00 -4.34 13.38
C LYS A 184 -36.77 -5.66 12.63
N LEU A 185 -37.68 -6.05 11.74
CA LEU A 185 -37.50 -7.19 10.84
C LEU A 185 -36.55 -6.78 9.71
N GLU A 186 -35.40 -7.45 9.63
CA GLU A 186 -34.28 -7.17 8.73
C GLU A 186 -34.57 -7.46 7.24
N TYR A 187 -35.60 -6.87 6.63
CA TYR A 187 -35.83 -6.97 5.18
C TYR A 187 -34.96 -6.02 4.34
N ASP A 188 -34.25 -5.08 4.99
CA ASP A 188 -33.45 -4.04 4.33
C ASP A 188 -31.99 -4.43 4.03
N ALA A 189 -31.60 -5.68 4.33
CA ALA A 189 -30.26 -6.17 4.04
C ALA A 189 -30.09 -6.32 2.51
N LEU A 190 -29.16 -5.57 1.92
CA LEU A 190 -28.83 -5.70 0.51
C LEU A 190 -28.22 -7.08 0.25
N SER A 191 -28.60 -7.73 -0.85
CA SER A 191 -27.97 -8.99 -1.26
C SER A 191 -26.48 -8.76 -1.55
N ILE A 192 -25.65 -9.50 -0.81
CA ILE A 192 -24.19 -9.54 -1.02
C ILE A 192 -23.89 -10.67 -2.02
N THR A 193 -22.62 -10.78 -2.43
CA THR A 193 -22.10 -11.92 -3.18
C THR A 193 -22.23 -13.22 -2.40
N ASP A 194 -22.44 -14.33 -3.10
CA ASP A 194 -22.57 -15.67 -2.50
C ASP A 194 -21.36 -16.08 -1.64
N PHE A 195 -20.15 -15.58 -1.96
CA PHE A 195 -18.91 -15.90 -1.27
C PHE A 195 -18.11 -14.64 -0.87
N PRO A 196 -18.37 -14.05 0.32
CA PRO A 196 -17.68 -12.85 0.79
C PRO A 196 -16.28 -13.15 1.37
N VAL A 197 -15.29 -13.32 0.49
CA VAL A 197 -13.89 -13.60 0.88
C VAL A 197 -13.09 -12.31 1.10
N GLY A 198 -12.33 -12.21 2.21
CA GLY A 198 -11.36 -11.11 2.45
C GLY A 198 -11.98 -9.72 2.65
N LEU A 199 -13.29 -9.62 2.87
CA LEU A 199 -13.99 -8.33 3.01
C LEU A 199 -13.93 -7.77 4.43
N GLU A 200 -13.74 -8.61 5.44
CA GLU A 200 -13.86 -8.25 6.85
C GLU A 200 -12.88 -7.17 7.27
N SER A 201 -11.59 -7.39 7.00
CA SER A 201 -10.51 -6.46 7.34
C SER A 201 -10.70 -5.09 6.68
N ARG A 202 -11.05 -5.10 5.39
CA ARG A 202 -11.29 -3.91 4.54
C ARG A 202 -12.44 -3.07 5.07
N VAL A 203 -13.55 -3.72 5.40
CA VAL A 203 -14.74 -3.06 5.91
C VAL A 203 -14.50 -2.52 7.32
N GLN A 204 -13.80 -3.26 8.17
CA GLN A 204 -13.51 -2.83 9.54
C GLN A 204 -12.66 -1.55 9.57
N GLN A 205 -11.68 -1.41 8.67
CA GLN A 205 -10.88 -0.18 8.56
C GLN A 205 -11.74 1.04 8.24
N VAL A 206 -12.67 0.91 7.29
CA VAL A 206 -13.57 1.99 6.90
C VAL A 206 -14.56 2.33 8.02
N ILE A 207 -15.11 1.31 8.70
CA ILE A 207 -16.06 1.52 9.80
C ILE A 207 -15.38 2.23 10.97
N ARG A 208 -14.16 1.84 11.35
CA ARG A 208 -13.38 2.53 12.39
C ARG A 208 -13.21 4.02 12.07
N PHE A 209 -12.97 4.38 10.81
CA PHE A 209 -12.90 5.78 10.41
C PHE A 209 -14.25 6.50 10.59
N ILE A 210 -15.36 5.88 10.20
CA ILE A 210 -16.71 6.45 10.37
C ILE A 210 -17.03 6.63 11.86
N GLU A 211 -16.62 5.70 12.73
CA GLU A 211 -16.84 5.74 14.18
C GLU A 211 -16.03 6.82 14.88
N ASN A 212 -14.82 7.09 14.41
CA ASN A 212 -13.93 8.10 14.99
C ASN A 212 -14.29 9.54 14.56
N GLN A 213 -15.20 9.72 13.60
CA GLN A 213 -15.63 11.02 13.10
C GLN A 213 -16.98 11.43 13.73
N CYS A 214 -16.97 12.45 14.59
CA CYS A 214 -18.16 13.22 15.00
C CYS A 214 -17.76 14.66 15.36
N PRO A 215 -18.48 15.72 14.90
CA PRO A 215 -19.92 15.73 14.60
C PRO A 215 -20.34 16.21 13.18
N GLU A 216 -19.42 16.42 12.22
CA GLU A 216 -19.77 16.94 10.88
C GLU A 216 -20.24 15.85 9.88
N VAL A 217 -20.65 16.26 8.66
CA VAL A 217 -21.03 15.35 7.57
C VAL A 217 -19.79 14.65 7.02
N CYS A 218 -19.74 13.32 7.12
CA CYS A 218 -18.60 12.50 6.72
C CYS A 218 -18.75 12.04 5.26
N LYS A 219 -17.76 12.38 4.41
CA LYS A 219 -17.67 11.96 3.01
C LYS A 219 -16.56 10.92 2.84
N LEU A 220 -16.98 9.74 2.41
CA LEU A 220 -16.11 8.61 2.13
C LEU A 220 -16.03 8.34 0.63
N GLY A 221 -14.82 8.28 0.08
CA GLY A 221 -14.58 7.89 -1.31
C GLY A 221 -13.91 6.52 -1.41
N ILE A 222 -14.54 5.57 -2.10
CA ILE A 222 -13.98 4.26 -2.43
C ILE A 222 -13.58 4.24 -3.92
N TRP A 223 -12.28 4.11 -4.19
CA TRP A 223 -11.73 4.19 -5.54
C TRP A 223 -10.97 2.93 -5.96
N GLY A 224 -11.01 2.59 -7.26
CA GLY A 224 -10.18 1.53 -7.83
C GLY A 224 -10.65 1.03 -9.20
N MET A 225 -9.89 0.10 -9.78
CA MET A 225 -10.12 -0.46 -11.12
C MET A 225 -11.51 -1.13 -11.24
N GLY A 226 -12.08 -1.18 -12.45
CA GLY A 226 -13.32 -1.94 -12.69
C GLY A 226 -13.18 -3.41 -12.31
N GLY A 227 -14.17 -3.97 -11.59
CA GLY A 227 -14.16 -5.38 -11.16
C GLY A 227 -13.44 -5.66 -9.84
N SER A 228 -12.93 -4.64 -9.14
CA SER A 228 -12.22 -4.76 -7.84
C SER A 228 -13.10 -5.06 -6.63
N GLY A 229 -14.43 -5.05 -6.75
CA GLY A 229 -15.35 -5.29 -5.63
C GLY A 229 -15.77 -4.04 -4.84
N LYS A 230 -15.67 -2.83 -5.43
CA LYS A 230 -16.12 -1.57 -4.81
C LYS A 230 -17.58 -1.60 -4.36
N THR A 231 -18.48 -1.94 -5.29
CA THR A 231 -19.93 -2.05 -5.03
C THR A 231 -20.21 -3.07 -3.92
N THR A 232 -19.54 -4.23 -3.94
CA THR A 232 -19.65 -5.25 -2.90
C THR A 232 -19.20 -4.71 -1.54
N THR A 233 -18.07 -4.02 -1.48
CA THR A 233 -17.54 -3.42 -0.25
C THR A 233 -18.52 -2.37 0.30
N ALA A 234 -19.08 -1.52 -0.56
CA ALA A 234 -20.09 -0.54 -0.17
C ALA A 234 -21.38 -1.18 0.35
N LYS A 235 -21.86 -2.28 -0.26
CA LYS A 235 -23.01 -3.06 0.23
C LYS A 235 -22.76 -3.66 1.60
N VAL A 236 -21.57 -4.22 1.86
CA VAL A 236 -21.23 -4.78 3.18
C VAL A 236 -21.14 -3.68 4.25
N ILE A 237 -20.53 -2.54 3.93
CA ILE A 237 -20.50 -1.38 4.84
C ILE A 237 -21.92 -0.92 5.16
N TYR A 238 -22.77 -0.75 4.14
CA TYR A 238 -24.17 -0.36 4.30
C TYR A 238 -24.90 -1.33 5.23
N ASN A 239 -24.84 -2.63 4.94
CA ASN A 239 -25.50 -3.65 5.77
C ASN A 239 -25.01 -3.63 7.22
N ARG A 240 -23.75 -3.28 7.48
CA ARG A 240 -23.23 -3.15 8.86
C ARG A 240 -23.70 -1.91 9.60
N ILE A 241 -23.73 -0.75 8.96
CA ILE A 241 -23.94 0.53 9.68
C ILE A 241 -25.35 1.10 9.51
N HIS A 242 -26.15 0.61 8.56
CA HIS A 242 -27.44 1.21 8.24
C HIS A 242 -28.42 1.27 9.42
N HIS A 243 -28.33 0.33 10.37
CA HIS A 243 -29.19 0.30 11.56
C HIS A 243 -28.99 1.51 12.48
N ARG A 244 -27.87 2.24 12.36
CA ARG A 244 -27.57 3.46 13.12
C ARG A 244 -28.28 4.70 12.57
N PHE A 245 -28.93 4.60 11.40
CA PHE A 245 -29.49 5.73 10.67
C PHE A 245 -30.99 5.58 10.45
N MET A 246 -31.75 6.61 10.81
CA MET A 246 -33.21 6.68 10.54
C MET A 246 -33.52 6.86 9.05
N HIS A 247 -32.67 7.59 8.34
CA HIS A 247 -32.81 7.86 6.91
C HIS A 247 -31.68 7.18 6.13
N LYS A 248 -32.02 6.46 5.06
CA LYS A 248 -31.05 5.67 4.29
C LYS A 248 -31.41 5.66 2.81
N SER A 249 -30.42 5.72 1.94
CA SER A 249 -30.59 5.60 0.49
C SER A 249 -29.36 4.93 -0.13
N PHE A 250 -29.60 3.92 -0.97
CA PHE A 250 -28.57 3.23 -1.75
C PHE A 250 -28.91 3.36 -3.24
N MET A 251 -28.11 4.12 -3.97
CA MET A 251 -28.26 4.31 -5.40
C MET A 251 -27.25 3.45 -6.17
N GLU A 252 -27.74 2.35 -6.74
CA GLU A 252 -26.91 1.40 -7.51
C GLU A 252 -26.70 1.86 -8.95
N GLY A 253 -25.47 1.75 -9.47
CA GLY A 253 -25.19 1.87 -10.90
C GLY A 253 -25.48 3.24 -11.53
N ILE A 254 -25.14 4.34 -10.85
CA ILE A 254 -25.49 5.72 -11.26
C ILE A 254 -25.07 6.02 -12.71
N ARG A 255 -23.86 5.59 -13.12
CA ARG A 255 -23.39 5.77 -14.50
C ARG A 255 -24.32 5.10 -15.52
N GLU A 256 -24.67 3.83 -15.31
CA GLU A 256 -25.45 3.07 -16.29
C GLU A 256 -26.86 3.66 -16.42
N PHE A 257 -27.45 4.04 -15.29
CA PHE A 257 -28.76 4.68 -15.23
C PHE A 257 -28.81 6.04 -15.93
N CYS A 258 -27.77 6.87 -15.76
CA CYS A 258 -27.68 8.18 -16.42
C CYS A 258 -27.46 8.10 -17.94
N VAL A 259 -26.95 6.98 -18.46
CA VAL A 259 -26.72 6.78 -19.90
C VAL A 259 -27.99 6.29 -20.61
N THR A 260 -28.81 5.49 -19.93
CA THR A 260 -30.02 4.90 -20.50
C THR A 260 -31.21 5.86 -20.51
N ASP A 261 -31.32 6.76 -19.53
CA ASP A 261 -32.39 7.76 -19.45
C ASP A 261 -31.86 9.20 -19.54
N ARG A 262 -32.43 9.99 -20.47
CA ARG A 262 -32.16 11.43 -20.59
C ARG A 262 -32.62 12.23 -19.37
N ARG A 263 -33.54 11.69 -18.56
CA ARG A 263 -33.94 12.24 -17.24
C ARG A 263 -33.26 11.53 -16.07
N GLY A 264 -32.22 10.70 -16.31
CA GLY A 264 -31.61 9.88 -15.27
C GLY A 264 -31.18 10.66 -14.02
N GLN A 265 -30.57 11.84 -14.19
CA GLN A 265 -30.19 12.71 -13.06
C GLN A 265 -31.38 13.25 -12.27
N LEU A 266 -32.51 13.55 -12.92
CA LEU A 266 -33.75 13.96 -12.24
C LEU A 266 -34.31 12.81 -11.41
N HIS A 267 -34.34 11.60 -11.98
CA HIS A 267 -34.82 10.42 -11.27
C HIS A 267 -33.95 10.08 -10.06
N LEU A 268 -32.63 10.27 -10.13
CA LEU A 268 -31.75 10.07 -8.97
C LEU A 268 -32.08 11.04 -7.83
N GLN A 269 -32.42 12.31 -8.14
CA GLN A 269 -32.89 13.25 -7.13
C GLN A 269 -34.26 12.85 -6.55
N GLU A 270 -35.18 12.39 -7.40
CA GLU A 270 -36.50 11.87 -6.98
C GLU A 270 -36.35 10.64 -6.09
N GLN A 271 -35.44 9.72 -6.42
CA GLN A 271 -35.13 8.52 -5.65
C GLN A 271 -34.53 8.88 -4.29
N LEU A 272 -33.51 9.75 -4.25
CA LEU A 272 -32.91 10.20 -2.98
C LEU A 272 -33.96 10.81 -2.05
N LEU A 273 -34.83 11.67 -2.60
CA LEU A 273 -35.92 12.28 -1.83
C LEU A 273 -36.95 11.25 -1.39
N SER A 274 -37.31 10.30 -2.26
CA SER A 274 -38.25 9.22 -1.95
C SER A 274 -37.74 8.31 -0.84
N ASP A 275 -36.48 7.92 -0.88
CA ASP A 275 -35.86 7.03 0.11
C ASP A 275 -35.76 7.71 1.49
N ILE A 276 -35.36 8.98 1.52
CA ILE A 276 -35.17 9.70 2.79
C ILE A 276 -36.50 10.20 3.38
N LEU A 277 -37.42 10.71 2.55
CA LEU A 277 -38.69 11.26 3.00
C LEU A 277 -39.80 10.20 3.13
N LYS A 278 -39.63 9.02 2.53
CA LYS A 278 -40.65 7.97 2.39
C LYS A 278 -41.92 8.46 1.67
N GLU A 279 -41.77 9.44 0.79
CA GLU A 279 -42.85 10.05 0.01
C GLU A 279 -42.47 10.11 -1.47
N LYS A 280 -43.43 9.86 -2.36
CA LYS A 280 -43.19 9.98 -3.81
C LYS A 280 -43.13 11.46 -4.22
N VAL A 281 -41.92 11.96 -4.49
CA VAL A 281 -41.70 13.34 -4.95
C VAL A 281 -41.50 13.37 -6.47
N MET A 282 -42.28 14.21 -7.16
CA MET A 282 -42.12 14.46 -8.60
C MET A 282 -41.41 15.80 -8.82
N LEU A 283 -40.31 15.80 -9.57
CA LEU A 283 -39.51 16.98 -9.88
C LEU A 283 -39.64 17.37 -11.36
N HIS A 284 -39.71 18.68 -11.62
CA HIS A 284 -39.82 19.21 -12.99
C HIS A 284 -38.50 19.79 -13.53
N SER A 285 -37.48 20.03 -12.68
CA SER A 285 -36.16 20.53 -13.09
C SER A 285 -35.06 20.23 -12.05
N LEU A 286 -33.81 20.07 -12.50
CA LEU A 286 -32.65 19.75 -11.66
C LEU A 286 -32.35 20.82 -10.61
N GLY A 287 -32.47 22.10 -10.99
CA GLY A 287 -32.26 23.22 -10.07
C GLY A 287 -33.32 23.28 -8.96
N ARG A 288 -34.58 22.94 -9.28
CA ARG A 288 -35.64 22.82 -8.27
C ARG A 288 -35.39 21.60 -7.37
N GLY A 289 -34.89 20.49 -7.92
CA GLY A 289 -34.47 19.32 -7.15
C GLY A 289 -33.43 19.67 -6.08
N LYS A 290 -32.35 20.37 -6.46
CA LYS A 290 -31.32 20.86 -5.51
C LYS A 290 -31.93 21.68 -4.38
N THR A 291 -32.85 22.59 -4.71
CA THR A 291 -33.51 23.47 -3.74
C THR A 291 -34.43 22.68 -2.79
N VAL A 292 -35.09 21.63 -3.29
CA VAL A 292 -35.93 20.75 -2.46
C VAL A 292 -35.07 19.87 -1.55
N ILE A 293 -33.95 19.34 -2.06
CA ILE A 293 -32.96 18.59 -1.28
C ILE A 293 -32.45 19.45 -0.12
N ASP A 294 -31.95 20.66 -0.42
CA ASP A 294 -31.46 21.60 0.58
C ASP A 294 -32.49 21.87 1.69
N ASN A 295 -33.71 22.28 1.31
CA ASN A 295 -34.73 22.67 2.29
C ASN A 295 -35.33 21.51 3.08
N ARG A 296 -35.46 20.31 2.48
CA ARG A 296 -36.17 19.18 3.11
C ARG A 296 -35.26 18.18 3.82
N LEU A 297 -33.98 18.13 3.43
CA LEU A 297 -32.98 17.25 4.05
C LEU A 297 -32.12 17.96 5.10
N ALA A 298 -32.17 19.30 5.14
CA ALA A 298 -31.50 20.07 6.19
C ALA A 298 -31.88 19.57 7.59
N GLY A 299 -30.87 19.25 8.40
CA GLY A 299 -31.04 18.76 9.77
C GLY A 299 -31.36 17.28 9.91
N LYS A 300 -31.54 16.54 8.81
CA LYS A 300 -31.76 15.08 8.85
C LYS A 300 -30.44 14.32 8.73
N THR A 301 -30.18 13.43 9.69
CA THR A 301 -29.03 12.52 9.65
C THR A 301 -29.35 11.31 8.77
N ALA A 302 -28.54 11.08 7.73
CA ALA A 302 -28.78 10.00 6.76
C ALA A 302 -27.52 9.19 6.41
N LEU A 303 -27.73 7.96 5.94
CA LEU A 303 -26.71 7.15 5.26
C LEU A 303 -26.99 7.14 3.76
N ILE A 304 -26.09 7.71 2.96
CA ILE A 304 -26.26 7.84 1.51
C ILE A 304 -25.11 7.11 0.81
N VAL A 305 -25.43 6.14 -0.04
CA VAL A 305 -24.43 5.43 -0.86
C VAL A 305 -24.68 5.73 -2.34
N LEU A 306 -23.66 6.30 -2.99
CA LEU A 306 -23.63 6.63 -4.42
C LEU A 306 -22.70 5.65 -5.14
N ASP A 307 -23.27 4.63 -5.78
CA ASP A 307 -22.48 3.59 -6.46
C ASP A 307 -22.20 3.92 -7.93
N ASP A 308 -20.92 3.74 -8.32
CA ASP A 308 -20.40 3.78 -9.69
C ASP A 308 -20.57 5.14 -10.39
N VAL A 309 -20.20 6.21 -9.69
CA VAL A 309 -20.21 7.60 -10.18
C VAL A 309 -19.09 7.84 -11.20
N ASP A 310 -19.41 8.50 -12.33
CA ASP A 310 -18.46 8.76 -13.42
C ASP A 310 -18.30 10.24 -13.82
N LYS A 311 -19.19 11.12 -13.35
CA LYS A 311 -19.12 12.57 -13.63
C LYS A 311 -19.27 13.40 -12.37
N TYR A 312 -18.56 14.53 -12.32
CA TYR A 312 -18.63 15.47 -11.20
C TYR A 312 -20.03 16.10 -11.04
N GLU A 313 -20.70 16.36 -12.17
CA GLU A 313 -22.07 16.91 -12.21
C GLU A 313 -23.07 16.07 -11.41
N GLN A 314 -22.94 14.73 -11.45
CA GLN A 314 -23.79 13.82 -10.67
C GLN A 314 -23.65 14.03 -9.16
N LEU A 315 -22.41 14.21 -8.68
CA LEU A 315 -22.14 14.49 -7.26
C LEU A 315 -22.65 15.88 -6.87
N GLN A 316 -22.45 16.87 -7.73
CA GLN A 316 -22.92 18.23 -7.49
C GLN A 316 -24.46 18.32 -7.44
N ASP A 317 -25.15 17.47 -8.20
CA ASP A 317 -26.60 17.43 -8.27
C ASP A 317 -27.26 16.72 -7.08
N LEU A 318 -26.57 15.74 -6.49
CA LEU A 318 -27.10 14.94 -5.37
C LEU A 318 -26.59 15.42 -4.00
N CYS A 319 -25.32 15.79 -3.90
CA CYS A 319 -24.62 16.06 -2.65
C CYS A 319 -23.70 17.29 -2.75
N GLY A 320 -24.06 18.31 -3.55
CA GLY A 320 -23.19 19.44 -3.85
C GLY A 320 -22.79 20.31 -2.66
N ASN A 321 -23.50 20.24 -1.53
CA ASN A 321 -23.20 21.01 -0.32
C ASN A 321 -23.50 20.19 0.95
N CYS A 322 -22.55 20.12 1.88
CA CYS A 322 -22.73 19.44 3.17
C CYS A 322 -23.87 20.02 4.00
N LYS A 323 -24.18 21.32 3.82
CA LYS A 323 -25.27 21.99 4.55
C LYS A 323 -26.66 21.44 4.22
N TRP A 324 -26.79 20.69 3.13
CA TRP A 324 -28.04 20.03 2.75
C TRP A 324 -28.41 18.89 3.71
N PHE A 325 -27.49 18.43 4.56
CA PHE A 325 -27.69 17.28 5.44
C PHE A 325 -27.45 17.63 6.91
N GLY A 326 -28.06 16.86 7.80
CA GLY A 326 -27.84 16.99 9.25
C GLY A 326 -26.47 16.47 9.69
N GLN A 327 -26.03 16.93 10.87
CA GLN A 327 -24.81 16.44 11.52
C GLN A 327 -24.85 14.92 11.71
N GLY A 328 -23.69 14.28 11.56
CA GLY A 328 -23.55 12.81 11.60
C GLY A 328 -23.96 12.07 10.33
N THR A 329 -24.35 12.76 9.24
CA THR A 329 -24.65 12.12 7.94
C THR A 329 -23.39 11.49 7.35
N VAL A 330 -23.51 10.29 6.78
CA VAL A 330 -22.42 9.58 6.10
C VAL A 330 -22.74 9.42 4.62
N ILE A 331 -21.86 9.90 3.77
CA ILE A 331 -21.96 9.82 2.30
C ILE A 331 -20.83 8.95 1.78
N ILE A 332 -21.16 7.80 1.19
CA ILE A 332 -20.21 6.86 0.60
C ILE A 332 -20.31 6.93 -0.91
N ILE A 333 -19.18 7.19 -1.58
CA ILE A 333 -19.11 7.31 -3.05
C ILE A 333 -18.18 6.22 -3.57
N THR A 334 -18.66 5.39 -4.51
CA THR A 334 -17.79 4.47 -5.24
C THR A 334 -17.50 5.00 -6.65
N THR A 335 -16.24 4.98 -7.07
CA THR A 335 -15.85 5.43 -8.41
C THR A 335 -14.60 4.74 -8.94
N ARG A 336 -14.38 4.87 -10.25
CA ARG A 336 -13.15 4.46 -10.95
C ARG A 336 -12.21 5.64 -11.21
N ASN A 337 -12.63 6.87 -10.92
CA ASN A 337 -11.87 8.08 -11.23
C ASN A 337 -11.52 8.85 -9.95
N LEU A 338 -10.24 8.84 -9.59
CA LEU A 338 -9.72 9.48 -8.39
C LEU A 338 -9.98 11.00 -8.39
N ARG A 339 -9.87 11.63 -9.57
CA ARG A 339 -10.03 13.09 -9.73
C ARG A 339 -11.41 13.58 -9.28
N LEU A 340 -12.45 12.76 -9.40
CA LEU A 340 -13.80 13.10 -8.95
C LEU A 340 -13.86 13.26 -7.42
N LEU A 341 -13.17 12.38 -6.69
CA LEU A 341 -13.12 12.41 -5.23
C LEU A 341 -12.27 13.58 -4.73
N GLU A 342 -11.14 13.86 -5.41
CA GLU A 342 -10.30 15.02 -5.13
C GLU A 342 -11.06 16.35 -5.34
N GLN A 343 -11.81 16.46 -6.45
CA GLN A 343 -12.64 17.64 -6.73
C GLN A 343 -13.79 17.80 -5.74
N PHE A 344 -14.37 16.69 -5.27
CA PHE A 344 -15.46 16.69 -4.29
C PHE A 344 -14.98 16.92 -2.85
N LYS A 345 -13.66 16.83 -2.60
CA LYS A 345 -13.01 16.95 -1.29
C LYS A 345 -13.63 15.99 -0.28
N VAL A 346 -13.40 14.70 -0.50
CA VAL A 346 -13.77 13.64 0.47
C VAL A 346 -12.87 13.70 1.71
N ASP A 347 -13.43 13.34 2.86
CA ASP A 347 -12.71 13.34 4.14
C ASP A 347 -11.82 12.11 4.29
N TYR A 348 -12.22 11.00 3.67
CA TYR A 348 -11.41 9.79 3.59
C TYR A 348 -11.48 9.15 2.22
N LEU A 349 -10.32 8.71 1.75
CA LEU A 349 -10.14 8.03 0.48
C LEU A 349 -9.64 6.61 0.74
N TYR A 350 -10.43 5.61 0.34
CA TYR A 350 -10.08 4.20 0.40
C TYR A 350 -9.73 3.68 -1.01
N GLU A 351 -8.46 3.32 -1.22
CA GLU A 351 -8.02 2.64 -2.45
C GLU A 351 -8.30 1.14 -2.35
N MET A 352 -9.05 0.59 -3.31
CA MET A 352 -9.25 -0.84 -3.42
C MET A 352 -7.96 -1.53 -3.85
N HIS A 353 -7.38 -2.27 -2.92
CA HIS A 353 -6.30 -3.19 -3.21
C HIS A 353 -6.81 -4.48 -3.87
N LYS A 354 -5.89 -5.17 -4.55
CA LYS A 354 -6.17 -6.46 -5.16
C LYS A 354 -6.27 -7.52 -4.05
N MET A 355 -6.97 -8.60 -4.33
CA MET A 355 -6.96 -9.77 -3.46
C MET A 355 -5.56 -10.36 -3.45
N ASP A 356 -5.11 -10.82 -2.28
CA ASP A 356 -3.86 -11.57 -2.17
C ASP A 356 -4.02 -12.97 -2.80
N GLU A 357 -2.93 -13.74 -2.86
CA GLU A 357 -2.94 -15.04 -3.53
C GLU A 357 -3.88 -16.05 -2.85
N GLU A 358 -3.95 -16.03 -1.52
CA GLU A 358 -4.77 -16.98 -0.74
C GLU A 358 -6.26 -16.61 -0.84
N GLU A 359 -6.61 -15.35 -0.62
CA GLU A 359 -7.97 -14.84 -0.83
C GLU A 359 -8.44 -15.10 -2.27
N SER A 360 -7.55 -14.89 -3.25
CA SER A 360 -7.88 -15.12 -4.65
C SER A 360 -8.10 -16.60 -4.96
N LEU A 361 -7.30 -17.49 -4.37
CA LEU A 361 -7.43 -18.93 -4.53
C LEU A 361 -8.72 -19.43 -3.88
N GLU A 362 -9.06 -18.92 -2.69
CA GLU A 362 -10.30 -19.25 -2.00
C GLU A 362 -11.52 -18.83 -2.84
N LEU A 363 -11.59 -17.57 -3.27
CA LEU A 363 -12.72 -17.09 -4.07
C LEU A 363 -12.86 -17.86 -5.39
N PHE A 364 -11.74 -18.11 -6.08
CA PHE A 364 -11.75 -18.91 -7.29
C PHE A 364 -12.24 -20.34 -7.03
N SER A 365 -11.82 -20.94 -5.91
CA SER A 365 -12.18 -22.32 -5.56
C SER A 365 -13.67 -22.46 -5.25
N TRP A 366 -14.27 -21.47 -4.59
CA TRP A 366 -15.72 -21.45 -4.36
C TRP A 366 -16.50 -21.47 -5.68
N HIS A 367 -16.09 -20.67 -6.66
CA HIS A 367 -16.76 -20.61 -7.97
C HIS A 367 -16.44 -21.79 -8.90
N ALA A 368 -15.28 -22.43 -8.77
CA ALA A 368 -14.85 -23.54 -9.62
C ALA A 368 -15.22 -24.92 -9.08
N PHE A 369 -15.15 -25.12 -7.77
CA PHE A 369 -15.31 -26.41 -7.09
C PHE A 369 -16.46 -26.44 -6.08
N GLY A 370 -16.98 -25.29 -5.64
CA GLY A 370 -17.96 -25.20 -4.57
C GLY A 370 -17.37 -25.35 -3.17
N GLU A 371 -16.04 -25.27 -3.03
CA GLU A 371 -15.30 -25.43 -1.78
C GLU A 371 -14.22 -24.34 -1.65
N ALA A 372 -13.82 -24.00 -0.42
CA ALA A 372 -12.81 -22.97 -0.16
C ALA A 372 -11.40 -23.32 -0.69
N LYS A 373 -11.11 -24.59 -0.99
CA LYS A 373 -9.80 -25.05 -1.46
C LYS A 373 -9.93 -25.85 -2.76
N PRO A 374 -8.91 -25.78 -3.64
CA PRO A 374 -8.90 -26.59 -4.84
C PRO A 374 -8.65 -28.06 -4.50
N ARG A 375 -9.17 -28.97 -5.34
CA ARG A 375 -8.78 -30.39 -5.31
C ARG A 375 -7.28 -30.52 -5.58
N GLN A 376 -6.60 -31.47 -4.92
CA GLN A 376 -5.14 -31.65 -5.03
C GLN A 376 -4.65 -31.70 -6.49
N ASP A 377 -5.33 -32.46 -7.34
CA ASP A 377 -4.97 -32.64 -8.75
C ASP A 377 -5.12 -31.36 -9.60
N PHE A 378 -5.91 -30.40 -9.14
CA PHE A 378 -6.18 -29.14 -9.81
C PHE A 378 -5.44 -27.94 -9.19
N ASN A 379 -4.70 -28.13 -8.09
CA ASN A 379 -4.10 -27.03 -7.34
C ASN A 379 -3.15 -26.18 -8.20
N GLU A 380 -2.27 -26.82 -8.99
CA GLU A 380 -1.37 -26.10 -9.89
C GLU A 380 -2.13 -25.34 -11.00
N LEU A 381 -3.20 -25.94 -11.55
CA LEU A 381 -4.02 -25.30 -12.57
C LEU A 381 -4.85 -24.13 -11.99
N ALA A 382 -5.35 -24.26 -10.77
CA ALA A 382 -6.05 -23.21 -10.04
C ALA A 382 -5.11 -22.03 -9.76
N ARG A 383 -3.89 -22.27 -9.25
CA ARG A 383 -2.88 -21.23 -9.07
C ARG A 383 -2.52 -20.54 -10.38
N ASN A 384 -2.38 -21.28 -11.49
CA ASN A 384 -2.17 -20.70 -12.81
C ASN A 384 -3.35 -19.83 -13.28
N ALA A 385 -4.60 -20.23 -12.98
CA ALA A 385 -5.80 -19.45 -13.27
C ALA A 385 -5.88 -18.16 -12.43
N VAL A 386 -5.58 -18.26 -11.13
CA VAL A 386 -5.51 -17.14 -10.19
C VAL A 386 -4.43 -16.14 -10.62
N ALA A 387 -3.24 -16.61 -10.97
CA ALA A 387 -2.14 -15.80 -11.46
C ALA A 387 -2.52 -15.02 -12.74
N TYR A 388 -3.31 -15.64 -13.63
CA TYR A 388 -3.85 -14.96 -14.81
C TYR A 388 -4.86 -13.86 -14.44
N CYS A 389 -5.77 -14.11 -13.49
CA CYS A 389 -6.74 -13.14 -13.02
C CYS A 389 -6.09 -11.97 -12.24
N GLY A 390 -4.93 -12.21 -11.63
CA GLY A 390 -4.11 -11.19 -10.98
C GLY A 390 -4.78 -10.50 -9.80
N GLY A 391 -5.57 -11.24 -9.01
CA GLY A 391 -6.23 -10.75 -7.81
C GLY A 391 -7.46 -9.87 -8.04
N LEU A 392 -8.07 -9.93 -9.25
CA LEU A 392 -9.31 -9.22 -9.56
C LEU A 392 -10.54 -10.11 -9.28
N PRO A 393 -11.38 -9.80 -8.26
CA PRO A 393 -12.50 -10.65 -7.83
C PRO A 393 -13.42 -11.07 -8.97
N LEU A 394 -13.87 -10.12 -9.78
CA LEU A 394 -14.76 -10.37 -10.90
C LEU A 394 -14.17 -11.32 -11.95
N ALA A 395 -12.86 -11.27 -12.17
CA ALA A 395 -12.20 -12.16 -13.13
C ALA A 395 -12.08 -13.58 -12.56
N LEU A 396 -11.85 -13.71 -11.25
CA LEU A 396 -11.81 -14.99 -10.55
C LEU A 396 -13.18 -15.68 -10.60
N GLU A 397 -14.26 -14.95 -10.29
CA GLU A 397 -15.64 -15.44 -10.39
C GLU A 397 -15.97 -15.93 -11.80
N ILE A 398 -15.78 -15.08 -12.82
CA ILE A 398 -16.12 -15.44 -14.21
C ILE A 398 -15.30 -16.63 -14.70
N LEU A 399 -14.01 -16.71 -14.37
CA LEU A 399 -13.17 -17.82 -14.81
C LEU A 399 -13.47 -19.10 -14.04
N GLY A 400 -13.70 -19.01 -12.72
CA GLY A 400 -14.08 -20.13 -11.86
C GLY A 400 -15.39 -20.77 -12.33
N SER A 401 -16.45 -19.97 -12.47
CA SER A 401 -17.75 -20.46 -12.97
C SER A 401 -17.72 -20.93 -14.42
N TYR A 402 -16.76 -20.49 -15.24
CA TYR A 402 -16.60 -21.03 -16.60
C TYR A 402 -15.90 -22.39 -16.61
N LEU A 403 -15.02 -22.62 -15.64
CA LEU A 403 -14.22 -23.83 -15.49
C LEU A 403 -14.87 -24.90 -14.61
N SER A 404 -15.93 -24.53 -13.87
CA SER A 404 -16.72 -25.47 -13.08
C SER A 404 -17.18 -26.65 -13.93
N GLU A 405 -17.14 -27.85 -13.34
CA GLU A 405 -17.56 -29.12 -13.96
C GLU A 405 -16.76 -29.57 -15.20
N ARG A 406 -15.68 -28.86 -15.57
CA ARG A 406 -14.82 -29.26 -16.71
C ARG A 406 -13.70 -30.21 -16.30
N THR A 407 -13.21 -30.97 -17.28
CA THR A 407 -12.08 -31.88 -17.12
C THR A 407 -10.73 -31.17 -17.12
N GLU A 408 -9.70 -31.79 -16.55
CA GLU A 408 -8.34 -31.24 -16.50
C GLU A 408 -7.76 -30.89 -17.88
N LYS A 409 -8.05 -31.71 -18.90
CA LYS A 409 -7.64 -31.45 -20.29
C LYS A 409 -8.29 -30.18 -20.84
N GLU A 410 -9.57 -29.96 -20.53
CA GLU A 410 -10.28 -28.75 -20.93
C GLU A 410 -9.77 -27.53 -20.18
N TRP A 411 -9.41 -27.65 -18.90
CA TRP A 411 -8.75 -26.58 -18.15
C TRP A 411 -7.46 -26.12 -18.82
N LYS A 412 -6.57 -27.07 -19.16
CA LYS A 412 -5.32 -26.77 -19.89
C LYS A 412 -5.59 -26.09 -21.24
N SER A 413 -6.60 -26.54 -21.99
CA SER A 413 -7.02 -25.93 -23.25
C SER A 413 -7.61 -24.51 -23.08
N VAL A 414 -8.43 -24.29 -22.05
CA VAL A 414 -9.00 -22.97 -21.76
C VAL A 414 -7.90 -22.02 -21.31
N LEU A 415 -7.04 -22.39 -20.36
CA LEU A 415 -5.99 -21.53 -19.84
C LEU A 415 -4.98 -21.15 -20.93
N SER A 416 -4.62 -22.09 -21.82
CA SER A 416 -3.77 -21.78 -22.99
C SER A 416 -4.46 -20.84 -23.99
N LYS A 417 -5.75 -21.04 -24.29
CA LYS A 417 -6.53 -20.12 -25.13
C LYS A 417 -6.67 -18.73 -24.52
N ARG A 418 -6.86 -18.63 -23.20
CA ARG A 418 -7.07 -17.35 -22.48
C ARG A 418 -5.82 -16.49 -22.38
N LYS A 419 -4.62 -17.10 -22.35
CA LYS A 419 -3.34 -16.37 -22.53
C LYS A 419 -3.27 -15.59 -23.85
N ILE A 420 -4.06 -15.99 -24.85
CA ILE A 420 -4.08 -15.41 -26.19
C ILE A 420 -5.32 -14.52 -26.39
N ILE A 421 -6.49 -14.96 -25.92
CA ILE A 421 -7.78 -14.30 -26.11
C ILE A 421 -8.45 -14.07 -24.75
N PRO A 422 -8.46 -12.83 -24.26
CA PRO A 422 -9.08 -12.49 -22.99
C PRO A 422 -10.61 -12.70 -22.98
N ASP A 423 -11.19 -12.89 -21.79
CA ASP A 423 -12.63 -13.14 -21.66
C ASP A 423 -13.50 -11.93 -22.02
N ALA A 424 -14.49 -12.15 -22.88
CA ALA A 424 -15.33 -11.07 -23.41
C ALA A 424 -16.12 -10.32 -22.33
N LYS A 425 -16.57 -10.99 -21.27
CA LYS A 425 -17.33 -10.36 -20.16
C LYS A 425 -16.41 -9.48 -19.32
N VAL A 426 -15.27 -10.01 -18.89
CA VAL A 426 -14.24 -9.24 -18.14
C VAL A 426 -13.77 -8.05 -18.97
N GLN A 427 -13.48 -8.27 -20.24
CA GLN A 427 -13.06 -7.25 -21.19
C GLN A 427 -14.10 -6.15 -21.38
N LYS A 428 -15.39 -6.49 -21.44
CA LYS A 428 -16.47 -5.50 -21.55
C LYS A 428 -16.45 -4.54 -20.36
N ILE A 429 -16.25 -5.05 -19.15
CA ILE A 429 -16.28 -4.27 -17.90
C ILE A 429 -15.03 -3.38 -17.75
N LEU A 430 -13.85 -3.91 -18.09
CA LEU A 430 -12.60 -3.14 -18.09
C LEU A 430 -12.59 -2.06 -19.18
N LYS A 431 -13.17 -2.36 -20.35
CA LYS A 431 -13.20 -1.44 -21.50
C LYS A 431 -14.07 -0.19 -21.27
N ILE A 432 -14.93 -0.19 -20.26
CA ILE A 432 -15.74 0.98 -19.87
C ILE A 432 -14.83 2.17 -19.57
N SER A 433 -13.82 1.99 -18.72
CA SER A 433 -12.89 3.06 -18.35
C SER A 433 -12.10 3.56 -19.58
N TYR A 434 -11.71 2.65 -20.48
CA TYR A 434 -11.00 3.01 -21.72
C TYR A 434 -11.87 3.80 -22.70
N LYS A 435 -13.17 3.49 -22.82
CA LYS A 435 -14.09 4.20 -23.72
C LYS A 435 -14.29 5.67 -23.32
N GLY A 436 -14.25 5.96 -22.02
CA GLY A 436 -14.40 7.31 -21.47
C GLY A 436 -13.18 8.22 -21.70
N LEU A 437 -12.06 7.69 -22.18
CA LEU A 437 -10.85 8.47 -22.45
C LEU A 437 -10.93 9.26 -23.77
N CYS A 438 -10.17 10.34 -23.86
CA CYS A 438 -9.91 11.01 -25.14
C CYS A 438 -9.01 10.14 -26.04
N ASP A 439 -9.04 10.38 -27.35
CA ASP A 439 -8.32 9.55 -28.32
C ASP A 439 -6.79 9.62 -28.16
N MET A 440 -6.29 10.73 -27.60
CA MET A 440 -4.89 10.89 -27.23
C MET A 440 -4.48 9.92 -26.12
N ASN A 441 -5.22 9.89 -25.00
CA ASN A 441 -4.94 9.02 -23.87
C ASN A 441 -5.16 7.54 -24.22
N LYS A 442 -6.11 7.24 -25.11
CA LYS A 442 -6.29 5.89 -25.66
C LYS A 442 -5.00 5.41 -26.33
N ASN A 443 -4.39 6.23 -27.19
CA ASN A 443 -3.14 5.87 -27.85
C ASN A 443 -1.97 5.71 -26.87
N ILE A 444 -1.85 6.59 -25.87
CA ILE A 444 -0.84 6.47 -24.80
C ILE A 444 -1.00 5.15 -24.05
N PHE A 445 -2.23 4.80 -23.66
CA PHE A 445 -2.52 3.55 -22.96
C PHE A 445 -2.11 2.32 -23.80
N LEU A 446 -2.42 2.32 -25.10
CA LEU A 446 -2.02 1.25 -26.01
C LEU A 446 -0.50 1.14 -26.16
N ASP A 447 0.21 2.26 -26.25
CA ASP A 447 1.68 2.26 -26.30
C ASP A 447 2.29 1.69 -25.03
N VAL A 448 1.75 2.05 -23.86
CA VAL A 448 2.21 1.51 -22.57
C VAL A 448 1.97 0.01 -22.51
N CYS A 449 0.78 -0.49 -22.88
CA CYS A 449 0.44 -1.92 -22.81
C CYS A 449 1.30 -2.81 -23.72
N CYS A 450 1.77 -2.28 -24.84
CA CYS A 450 2.53 -3.02 -25.83
C CYS A 450 4.04 -2.90 -25.64
N VAL A 451 4.53 -1.70 -25.30
CA VAL A 451 5.95 -1.35 -25.46
C VAL A 451 6.62 -0.89 -24.17
N PHE A 452 5.94 -0.07 -23.34
CA PHE A 452 6.57 0.64 -22.22
C PHE A 452 6.31 0.05 -20.82
N ILE A 453 5.77 -1.16 -20.71
CA ILE A 453 5.60 -1.82 -19.39
C ILE A 453 6.96 -1.98 -18.70
N GLY A 454 7.07 -1.47 -17.48
CA GLY A 454 8.27 -1.53 -16.65
C GLY A 454 9.32 -0.45 -16.95
N GLU A 455 9.05 0.45 -17.89
CA GLU A 455 9.91 1.61 -18.17
C GLU A 455 9.61 2.77 -17.21
N ASP A 456 10.60 3.64 -17.02
CA ASP A 456 10.51 4.82 -16.16
C ASP A 456 9.51 5.86 -16.72
N ARG A 457 8.65 6.43 -15.86
CA ARG A 457 7.58 7.35 -16.24
C ARG A 457 8.11 8.57 -16.99
N ASP A 458 9.12 9.25 -16.44
CA ASP A 458 9.63 10.51 -17.01
C ASP A 458 10.32 10.26 -18.34
N TYR A 459 11.02 9.14 -18.45
CA TYR A 459 11.61 8.67 -19.70
C TYR A 459 10.55 8.43 -20.79
N VAL A 460 9.42 7.79 -20.45
CA VAL A 460 8.33 7.55 -21.40
C VAL A 460 7.64 8.86 -21.81
N ILE A 461 7.40 9.79 -20.87
CA ILE A 461 6.82 11.10 -21.16
C ILE A 461 7.66 11.85 -22.19
N GLU A 462 8.98 11.89 -22.03
CA GLU A 462 9.89 12.58 -22.96
C GLU A 462 9.86 11.98 -24.38
N ILE A 463 9.73 10.65 -24.50
CA ILE A 463 9.60 9.98 -25.81
C ILE A 463 8.26 10.31 -26.47
N LEU A 464 7.16 10.21 -25.72
CA LEU A 464 5.82 10.43 -26.26
C LEU A 464 5.60 11.90 -26.60
N ASN A 465 6.13 12.84 -25.80
CA ASN A 465 6.02 14.28 -26.07
C ASN A 465 6.87 14.75 -27.25
N GLY A 466 7.97 14.06 -27.58
CA GLY A 466 8.74 14.37 -28.78
C GLY A 466 8.18 13.73 -30.07
N CYS A 467 7.06 13.01 -30.00
CA CYS A 467 6.29 12.66 -31.20
C CYS A 467 5.61 13.94 -31.74
N ASP A 468 5.55 14.14 -33.07
CA ASP A 468 4.99 15.38 -33.64
C ASP A 468 3.47 15.53 -33.41
N ARG A 469 2.81 14.47 -32.91
CA ARG A 469 1.52 14.57 -32.25
C ARG A 469 1.77 15.12 -30.85
N LYS A 470 1.32 16.34 -30.54
CA LYS A 470 1.32 16.91 -29.18
C LYS A 470 0.47 16.02 -28.26
N LEU A 471 1.04 14.93 -27.77
CA LEU A 471 0.34 13.90 -26.99
C LEU A 471 0.17 14.28 -25.52
N PHE A 472 0.73 15.42 -25.07
CA PHE A 472 0.67 15.91 -23.68
C PHE A 472 0.77 14.76 -22.68
N ALA A 473 1.78 13.90 -22.86
CA ALA A 473 1.88 12.59 -22.24
C ALA A 473 1.96 12.66 -20.70
N ASP A 474 2.41 13.79 -20.18
CA ASP A 474 2.35 14.17 -18.77
C ASP A 474 0.91 14.19 -18.23
N ILE A 475 -0.01 14.91 -18.89
CA ILE A 475 -1.44 14.92 -18.55
C ILE A 475 -2.03 13.53 -18.82
N GLY A 476 -1.73 12.95 -19.99
CA GLY A 476 -2.32 11.67 -20.40
C GLY A 476 -1.98 10.51 -19.46
N ILE A 477 -0.72 10.36 -19.03
CA ILE A 477 -0.33 9.32 -18.07
C ILE A 477 -0.97 9.59 -16.70
N THR A 478 -1.04 10.85 -16.27
CA THR A 478 -1.67 11.22 -15.01
C THR A 478 -3.16 10.86 -15.00
N GLU A 479 -3.90 11.17 -16.07
CA GLU A 479 -5.30 10.79 -16.21
C GLU A 479 -5.46 9.25 -16.25
N LEU A 480 -4.60 8.54 -16.96
CA LEU A 480 -4.62 7.06 -16.97
C LEU A 480 -4.39 6.47 -15.57
N THR A 481 -3.55 7.08 -14.74
CA THR A 481 -3.37 6.71 -13.34
C THR A 481 -4.60 7.02 -12.49
N GLN A 482 -5.20 8.21 -12.65
CA GLN A 482 -6.44 8.59 -11.95
C GLN A 482 -7.62 7.67 -12.29
N HIS A 483 -7.66 7.12 -13.50
CA HIS A 483 -8.65 6.13 -13.95
C HIS A 483 -8.33 4.67 -13.53
N SER A 484 -7.29 4.45 -12.73
CA SER A 484 -6.75 3.13 -12.34
C SER A 484 -6.41 2.21 -13.53
N LEU A 485 -6.06 2.77 -14.69
CA LEU A 485 -5.69 1.99 -15.87
C LEU A 485 -4.20 1.64 -15.90
N ILE A 486 -3.37 2.52 -15.32
CA ILE A 486 -1.93 2.36 -15.16
C ILE A 486 -1.57 2.68 -13.71
N LYS A 487 -0.61 1.97 -13.13
CA LYS A 487 -0.04 2.26 -11.81
C LYS A 487 1.39 2.73 -11.98
N VAL A 488 1.78 3.79 -11.27
CA VAL A 488 3.19 4.17 -11.12
C VAL A 488 3.70 3.52 -9.85
N GLU A 489 4.71 2.65 -9.97
CA GLU A 489 5.33 1.98 -8.84
C GLU A 489 6.19 2.94 -8.01
N LYS A 490 6.55 2.57 -6.77
CA LYS A 490 7.41 3.39 -5.87
C LYS A 490 8.75 3.76 -6.52
N ASN A 491 9.23 2.97 -7.47
CA ASN A 491 10.47 3.18 -8.22
C ASN A 491 10.29 4.03 -9.52
N ASN A 492 9.15 4.72 -9.67
CA ASN A 492 8.77 5.53 -10.84
C ASN A 492 8.53 4.73 -12.14
N LYS A 493 8.38 3.41 -12.09
CA LYS A 493 8.09 2.58 -13.28
C LYS A 493 6.60 2.48 -13.57
N LEU A 494 6.27 2.37 -14.86
CA LEU A 494 4.91 2.16 -15.33
C LEU A 494 4.51 0.68 -15.22
N GLY A 495 3.57 0.38 -14.33
CA GLY A 495 2.93 -0.92 -14.16
C GLY A 495 1.52 -0.93 -14.76
N VAL A 496 1.13 -2.05 -15.36
CA VAL A 496 -0.25 -2.26 -15.88
C VAL A 496 -0.76 -3.61 -15.39
N HIS A 497 -2.01 -3.65 -14.94
CA HIS A 497 -2.66 -4.91 -14.56
C HIS A 497 -2.66 -5.91 -15.73
N PRO A 498 -2.33 -7.21 -15.54
CA PRO A 498 -2.31 -8.20 -16.62
C PRO A 498 -3.57 -8.20 -17.51
N LEU A 499 -4.76 -8.25 -16.90
CA LEU A 499 -6.03 -8.18 -17.63
C LEU A 499 -6.26 -6.86 -18.41
N LEU A 500 -5.77 -5.72 -17.91
CA LEU A 500 -5.84 -4.43 -18.64
C LEU A 500 -4.83 -4.38 -19.79
N ARG A 501 -3.63 -4.91 -19.58
CA ARG A 501 -2.63 -5.09 -20.63
C ARG A 501 -3.20 -5.94 -21.75
N ASP A 502 -3.80 -7.07 -21.40
CA ASP A 502 -4.35 -8.01 -22.38
C ASP A 502 -5.61 -7.42 -23.05
N MET A 503 -6.37 -6.55 -22.35
CA MET A 503 -7.41 -5.72 -22.97
C MET A 503 -6.87 -4.76 -24.01
N GLY A 504 -5.84 -3.97 -23.69
CA GLY A 504 -5.23 -3.03 -24.63
C GLY A 504 -4.75 -3.74 -25.90
N ARG A 505 -4.13 -4.90 -25.71
CA ARG A 505 -3.67 -5.79 -26.79
C ARG A 505 -4.82 -6.33 -27.65
N GLU A 506 -5.93 -6.78 -27.05
CA GLU A 506 -7.09 -7.27 -27.81
C GLU A 506 -7.83 -6.13 -28.55
N ILE A 507 -7.81 -4.90 -28.02
CA ILE A 507 -8.36 -3.72 -28.71
C ILE A 507 -7.64 -3.50 -30.04
N ILE A 508 -6.31 -3.59 -30.06
CA ILE A 508 -5.51 -3.43 -31.28
C ILE A 508 -5.85 -4.54 -32.29
N ARG A 509 -5.94 -5.80 -31.84
CA ARG A 509 -6.32 -6.95 -32.70
C ARG A 509 -7.73 -6.85 -33.30
N LYS A 510 -8.66 -6.15 -32.63
CA LYS A 510 -10.04 -5.96 -33.11
C LYS A 510 -10.23 -4.69 -33.94
N SER A 511 -9.35 -3.70 -33.79
CA SER A 511 -9.45 -2.42 -34.49
C SER A 511 -9.12 -2.51 -35.98
N SER A 512 -8.38 -3.54 -36.39
CA SER A 512 -8.08 -3.85 -37.79
C SER A 512 -9.22 -4.67 -38.43
N CYS A 513 -9.55 -4.37 -39.70
CA CYS A 513 -10.62 -5.04 -40.46
C CYS A 513 -10.41 -6.55 -40.70
N SER A 514 -9.30 -7.13 -40.22
CA SER A 514 -8.98 -8.55 -40.36
C SER A 514 -8.20 -9.06 -39.13
N ARG A 515 -8.87 -9.82 -38.26
CA ARG A 515 -8.24 -10.54 -37.13
C ARG A 515 -7.10 -11.48 -37.55
N LYS A 516 -7.07 -11.84 -38.83
CA LYS A 516 -6.17 -12.83 -39.44
C LYS A 516 -4.91 -12.21 -40.08
N GLU A 517 -4.79 -10.89 -40.15
CA GLU A 517 -3.68 -10.23 -40.84
C GLU A 517 -2.89 -9.35 -39.87
N PRO A 518 -1.86 -9.88 -39.21
CA PRO A 518 -1.08 -9.12 -38.26
C PRO A 518 -0.43 -7.86 -38.86
N GLY A 519 -0.10 -7.88 -40.15
CA GLY A 519 0.48 -6.74 -40.87
C GLY A 519 -0.37 -5.46 -40.86
N LYS A 520 -1.67 -5.54 -40.56
CA LYS A 520 -2.59 -4.39 -40.45
C LYS A 520 -2.81 -3.90 -39.01
N HIS A 521 -2.10 -4.46 -38.03
CA HIS A 521 -2.18 -4.01 -36.63
C HIS A 521 -1.35 -2.76 -36.40
N SER A 522 -1.86 -1.83 -35.61
CA SER A 522 -1.15 -0.58 -35.33
C SER A 522 0.03 -0.73 -34.37
N ARG A 523 0.05 -1.80 -33.55
CA ARG A 523 1.22 -2.24 -32.79
C ARG A 523 1.37 -3.75 -32.90
N LEU A 524 2.61 -4.21 -32.96
CA LEU A 524 2.98 -5.61 -32.99
C LEU A 524 3.88 -5.95 -31.80
N TRP A 525 3.45 -6.90 -30.97
CA TRP A 525 4.19 -7.34 -29.77
C TRP A 525 4.20 -8.86 -29.59
N PHE A 526 3.36 -9.59 -30.33
CA PHE A 526 3.29 -11.04 -30.23
C PHE A 526 4.38 -11.64 -31.13
N HIS A 527 5.25 -12.45 -30.54
CA HIS A 527 6.46 -12.96 -31.20
C HIS A 527 6.16 -13.61 -32.55
N GLU A 528 5.21 -14.54 -32.61
CA GLU A 528 4.85 -15.26 -33.85
C GLU A 528 4.26 -14.33 -34.93
N ASP A 529 3.44 -13.36 -34.52
CA ASP A 529 2.84 -12.38 -35.44
C ASP A 529 3.92 -11.50 -36.07
N VAL A 530 4.87 -11.03 -35.26
CA VAL A 530 5.98 -10.18 -35.73
C VAL A 530 6.90 -10.98 -36.66
N LEU A 531 7.24 -12.22 -36.30
CA LEU A 531 8.03 -13.11 -37.16
C LEU A 531 7.36 -13.32 -38.52
N ASN A 532 6.06 -13.63 -38.53
CA ASN A 532 5.30 -13.83 -39.76
C ASN A 532 5.31 -12.56 -40.64
N VAL A 533 5.09 -11.39 -40.02
CA VAL A 533 5.07 -10.10 -40.74
C VAL A 533 6.43 -9.77 -41.36
N LEU A 534 7.52 -9.97 -40.62
CA LEU A 534 8.87 -9.67 -41.08
C LEU A 534 9.39 -10.69 -42.10
N THR A 535 9.11 -11.98 -41.93
CA THR A 535 9.54 -13.03 -42.88
C THR A 535 8.82 -12.90 -44.23
N ASN A 536 7.52 -12.58 -44.20
CA ASN A 536 6.70 -12.52 -45.42
C ASN A 536 6.56 -11.10 -46.00
N ASN A 537 7.25 -10.11 -45.45
CA ASN A 537 7.18 -8.70 -45.86
C ASN A 537 5.74 -8.16 -45.96
N THR A 538 4.87 -8.55 -45.03
CA THR A 538 3.44 -8.15 -45.02
C THR A 538 3.15 -6.91 -44.17
N GLY A 539 4.19 -6.21 -43.72
CA GLY A 539 4.06 -4.97 -42.95
C GLY A 539 3.34 -3.88 -43.75
N THR A 540 2.51 -3.08 -43.06
CA THR A 540 1.79 -1.97 -43.69
C THR A 540 2.06 -0.66 -42.97
N GLU A 541 1.65 0.45 -43.59
CA GLU A 541 1.79 1.80 -43.04
C GLU A 541 1.01 2.05 -41.74
N VAL A 542 0.14 1.12 -41.32
CA VAL A 542 -0.64 1.22 -40.08
C VAL A 542 0.24 0.95 -38.84
N ILE A 543 1.33 0.19 -39.00
CA ILE A 543 2.22 -0.20 -37.90
C ILE A 543 2.96 1.03 -37.37
N GLU A 544 2.62 1.48 -36.17
CA GLU A 544 3.32 2.58 -35.47
C GLU A 544 4.34 2.06 -34.44
N GLY A 545 4.18 0.82 -33.97
CA GLY A 545 5.08 0.22 -32.97
C GLY A 545 5.34 -1.26 -33.20
N LEU A 546 6.59 -1.68 -33.10
CA LEU A 546 7.01 -3.07 -33.30
C LEU A 546 7.97 -3.50 -32.19
N ALA A 547 7.65 -4.61 -31.52
CA ALA A 547 8.48 -5.21 -30.49
C ALA A 547 8.70 -6.70 -30.76
N LEU A 548 9.94 -7.08 -31.08
CA LEU A 548 10.38 -8.46 -31.24
C LEU A 548 11.44 -8.79 -30.20
N LYS A 549 11.23 -9.87 -29.45
CA LYS A 549 12.20 -10.37 -28.47
C LYS A 549 12.60 -11.79 -28.83
N LEU A 550 13.86 -11.99 -29.21
CA LEU A 550 14.43 -13.29 -29.54
C LEU A 550 15.40 -13.72 -28.44
N PRO A 551 15.57 -15.03 -28.21
CA PRO A 551 16.62 -15.52 -27.32
C PRO A 551 18.02 -15.26 -27.90
N LEU A 552 19.04 -15.17 -27.04
CA LEU A 552 20.43 -14.88 -27.42
C LEU A 552 21.00 -15.88 -28.45
N THR A 553 20.55 -17.14 -28.41
CA THR A 553 20.99 -18.22 -29.30
C THR A 553 20.31 -18.19 -30.67
N ASN A 554 19.43 -17.23 -30.93
CA ASN A 554 18.68 -17.20 -32.17
C ASN A 554 19.55 -16.80 -33.37
N THR A 555 19.34 -17.46 -34.50
CA THR A 555 20.02 -17.24 -35.78
C THR A 555 19.12 -16.64 -36.85
N VAL A 556 17.87 -16.29 -36.51
CA VAL A 556 16.92 -15.73 -37.48
C VAL A 556 17.40 -14.37 -37.98
N PHE A 557 17.53 -14.27 -39.29
CA PHE A 557 17.96 -13.10 -40.04
C PHE A 557 16.79 -12.52 -40.83
N PHE A 558 16.65 -11.19 -40.80
CA PHE A 558 15.66 -10.46 -41.58
C PHE A 558 16.33 -9.47 -42.53
N GLU A 559 15.67 -9.23 -43.67
CA GLU A 559 16.06 -8.15 -44.57
C GLU A 559 15.32 -6.85 -44.21
N ALA A 560 16.04 -5.73 -44.25
CA ALA A 560 15.48 -4.41 -43.96
C ALA A 560 14.33 -4.00 -44.89
N VAL A 561 14.22 -4.61 -46.08
CA VAL A 561 13.10 -4.40 -47.02
C VAL A 561 11.74 -4.73 -46.40
N ALA A 562 11.69 -5.59 -45.37
CA ALA A 562 10.48 -5.90 -44.62
C ALA A 562 9.84 -4.66 -43.97
N PHE A 563 10.63 -3.62 -43.69
CA PHE A 563 10.18 -2.38 -43.05
C PHE A 563 9.74 -1.32 -44.06
N LYS A 564 9.96 -1.53 -45.36
CA LYS A 564 9.79 -0.52 -46.41
C LYS A 564 8.39 0.11 -46.44
N GLU A 565 7.35 -0.68 -46.20
CA GLU A 565 5.96 -0.21 -46.22
C GLU A 565 5.50 0.32 -44.84
N MET A 566 6.29 0.15 -43.77
CA MET A 566 5.96 0.55 -42.39
C MET A 566 6.30 2.02 -42.12
N ASN A 567 5.85 2.93 -42.98
CA ASN A 567 6.31 4.32 -42.99
C ASN A 567 5.93 5.14 -41.74
N LYS A 568 4.93 4.73 -40.95
CA LYS A 568 4.52 5.41 -39.70
C LYS A 568 5.13 4.80 -38.43
N LEU A 569 6.10 3.89 -38.58
CA LEU A 569 6.75 3.22 -37.45
C LEU A 569 7.56 4.22 -36.61
N ARG A 570 7.15 4.44 -35.36
CA ARG A 570 7.81 5.37 -34.43
C ARG A 570 8.48 4.69 -33.24
N LEU A 571 8.00 3.52 -32.82
CA LEU A 571 8.52 2.76 -31.68
C LEU A 571 9.10 1.43 -32.16
N LEU A 572 10.39 1.21 -32.02
CA LEU A 572 11.06 -0.01 -32.46
C LEU A 572 11.81 -0.67 -31.30
N ARG A 573 11.44 -1.92 -30.98
CA ARG A 573 12.15 -2.78 -30.04
C ARG A 573 12.58 -4.09 -30.69
N LEU A 574 13.87 -4.37 -30.70
CA LEU A 574 14.48 -5.56 -31.27
C LEU A 574 15.49 -6.15 -30.28
N ASP A 575 15.14 -7.26 -29.63
CA ASP A 575 16.06 -7.95 -28.72
C ASP A 575 16.68 -9.16 -29.47
N TYR A 576 18.00 -9.10 -29.71
CA TYR A 576 18.83 -10.09 -30.39
C TYR A 576 18.38 -10.44 -31.83
N VAL A 577 17.89 -9.44 -32.56
CA VAL A 577 17.46 -9.58 -33.96
C VAL A 577 18.59 -9.19 -34.90
N GLN A 578 18.87 -10.05 -35.89
CA GLN A 578 19.81 -9.76 -36.97
C GLN A 578 19.08 -9.16 -38.16
N LEU A 579 19.44 -7.92 -38.53
CA LEU A 579 18.89 -7.21 -39.68
C LEU A 579 20.01 -6.91 -40.69
N GLY A 580 19.83 -7.30 -41.95
CA GLY A 580 20.73 -6.93 -43.04
C GLY A 580 20.03 -6.18 -44.17
N GLY A 581 20.81 -5.68 -45.13
CA GLY A 581 20.31 -4.90 -46.26
C GLY A 581 20.30 -3.39 -46.01
N ASP A 582 19.41 -2.69 -46.73
CA ASP A 582 19.34 -1.21 -46.72
C ASP A 582 18.51 -0.68 -45.54
N TYR A 583 19.20 -0.11 -44.54
CA TYR A 583 18.58 0.50 -43.36
C TYR A 583 17.80 1.79 -43.68
N GLY A 584 17.90 2.32 -44.90
CA GLY A 584 17.05 3.41 -45.40
C GLY A 584 15.57 3.02 -45.54
N TYR A 585 15.25 1.72 -45.53
CA TYR A 585 13.87 1.23 -45.47
C TYR A 585 13.21 1.37 -44.09
N LEU A 586 13.98 1.66 -43.04
CA LEU A 586 13.41 1.96 -41.73
C LEU A 586 12.75 3.34 -41.74
N SER A 587 11.61 3.46 -41.05
CA SER A 587 10.81 4.69 -41.07
C SER A 587 11.58 5.92 -40.59
N LYS A 588 11.34 7.04 -41.28
CA LYS A 588 11.81 8.38 -40.89
C LYS A 588 11.07 8.94 -39.66
N GLU A 589 9.96 8.32 -39.28
CA GLU A 589 9.15 8.70 -38.11
C GLU A 589 9.61 8.03 -36.80
N LEU A 590 10.72 7.28 -36.81
CA LEU A 590 11.29 6.68 -35.61
C LEU A 590 11.59 7.74 -34.53
N ARG A 591 11.10 7.48 -33.31
CA ARG A 591 11.30 8.32 -32.12
C ARG A 591 12.03 7.56 -31.01
N TRP A 592 11.80 6.25 -30.91
CA TRP A 592 12.45 5.40 -29.92
C TRP A 592 12.95 4.12 -30.56
N ILE A 593 14.22 3.83 -30.31
CA ILE A 593 14.90 2.62 -30.77
C ILE A 593 15.48 1.91 -29.55
N TYR A 594 15.01 0.70 -29.31
CA TYR A 594 15.59 -0.23 -28.34
C TYR A 594 16.09 -1.46 -29.09
N TRP A 595 17.39 -1.62 -29.17
CA TRP A 595 18.02 -2.75 -29.84
C TRP A 595 19.03 -3.40 -28.91
N GLN A 596 18.72 -4.60 -28.45
CA GLN A 596 19.65 -5.40 -27.67
C GLN A 596 20.40 -6.36 -28.59
N GLY A 597 21.72 -6.41 -28.50
CA GLY A 597 22.54 -7.24 -29.38
C GLY A 597 22.67 -6.70 -30.79
N PHE A 598 22.79 -5.37 -30.97
CA PHE A 598 22.95 -4.77 -32.30
C PHE A 598 24.19 -5.37 -33.01
N PRO A 599 24.04 -5.94 -34.24
CA PRO A 599 25.02 -6.85 -34.80
C PRO A 599 26.21 -6.17 -35.49
N LEU A 600 26.05 -4.93 -35.98
CA LEU A 600 27.05 -4.26 -36.80
C LEU A 600 28.12 -3.55 -35.95
N GLU A 601 29.31 -3.41 -36.52
CA GLU A 601 30.43 -2.73 -35.87
C GLU A 601 30.29 -1.20 -35.84
N HIS A 602 29.42 -0.63 -36.67
CA HIS A 602 29.07 0.79 -36.72
C HIS A 602 27.66 0.98 -37.27
N MET A 603 27.03 2.12 -36.96
CA MET A 603 25.71 2.47 -37.50
C MET A 603 25.80 2.77 -39.01
N PRO A 604 24.87 2.23 -39.83
CA PRO A 604 24.82 2.50 -41.26
C PRO A 604 24.53 3.98 -41.60
N ASN A 605 25.18 4.50 -42.65
CA ASN A 605 25.01 5.88 -43.11
C ASN A 605 23.62 6.15 -43.72
N ASN A 606 22.95 5.14 -44.27
CA ASN A 606 21.57 5.21 -44.77
C ASN A 606 20.50 5.10 -43.67
N PHE A 607 20.88 4.79 -42.42
CA PHE A 607 19.91 4.72 -41.32
C PHE A 607 19.46 6.13 -40.92
N ASN A 608 18.18 6.45 -41.14
CA ASN A 608 17.62 7.75 -40.76
C ASN A 608 17.31 7.80 -39.26
N LEU A 609 17.89 8.79 -38.58
CA LEU A 609 17.80 8.98 -37.13
C LEU A 609 17.43 10.42 -36.73
N GLU A 610 17.15 11.31 -37.70
CA GLU A 610 16.97 12.75 -37.45
C GLU A 610 15.84 13.03 -36.43
N GLY A 611 14.80 12.20 -36.46
CA GLY A 611 13.65 12.32 -35.57
C GLY A 611 13.81 11.66 -34.19
N VAL A 612 14.88 10.88 -33.97
CA VAL A 612 14.98 9.97 -32.82
C VAL A 612 15.29 10.71 -31.52
N ILE A 613 14.55 10.38 -30.46
CA ILE A 613 14.68 10.97 -29.12
C ILE A 613 15.55 10.08 -28.22
N ALA A 614 15.44 8.76 -28.38
CA ALA A 614 16.14 7.82 -27.52
C ALA A 614 16.64 6.59 -28.28
N ILE A 615 17.92 6.28 -28.09
CA ILE A 615 18.61 5.11 -28.65
C ILE A 615 19.16 4.25 -27.51
N HIS A 616 18.76 2.98 -27.47
CA HIS A 616 19.30 1.97 -26.57
C HIS A 616 19.91 0.83 -27.36
N PHE A 617 21.23 0.82 -27.47
CA PHE A 617 22.01 -0.21 -28.12
C PHE A 617 22.81 -0.99 -27.08
N LYS A 618 22.09 -1.80 -26.30
CA LYS A 618 22.69 -2.61 -25.24
C LYS A 618 23.32 -3.88 -25.80
N HIS A 619 24.44 -4.32 -25.24
CA HIS A 619 25.13 -5.56 -25.64
C HIS A 619 25.53 -5.57 -27.13
N SER A 620 25.87 -4.41 -27.69
CA SER A 620 26.12 -4.27 -29.13
C SER A 620 27.53 -4.66 -29.53
N ASN A 621 27.70 -4.99 -30.81
CA ASN A 621 29.01 -5.26 -31.43
C ASN A 621 29.73 -3.99 -31.93
N LEU A 622 29.21 -2.80 -31.60
CA LEU A 622 29.76 -1.53 -32.02
C LEU A 622 31.22 -1.39 -31.59
N ARG A 623 32.09 -1.09 -32.55
CA ARG A 623 33.47 -0.60 -32.34
C ARG A 623 33.52 0.92 -32.34
N GLN A 624 32.74 1.52 -33.23
CA GLN A 624 32.50 2.97 -33.34
C GLN A 624 30.99 3.18 -33.51
N VAL A 625 30.43 4.28 -33.01
CA VAL A 625 28.97 4.50 -33.13
C VAL A 625 28.58 4.82 -34.58
N TRP A 626 29.24 5.77 -35.23
CA TRP A 626 29.04 6.10 -36.65
C TRP A 626 30.37 6.47 -37.30
N LYS A 627 30.50 6.18 -38.60
CA LYS A 627 31.68 6.56 -39.40
C LYS A 627 31.71 8.07 -39.67
N GLU A 628 30.54 8.62 -40.01
CA GLU A 628 30.36 10.05 -40.26
C GLU A 628 29.43 10.65 -39.21
N PRO A 629 29.84 11.74 -38.52
CA PRO A 629 29.00 12.39 -37.52
C PRO A 629 27.69 12.91 -38.13
N LYS A 630 26.55 12.46 -37.60
CA LYS A 630 25.21 12.94 -37.99
C LYS A 630 24.65 13.88 -36.93
N VAL A 631 24.04 15.00 -37.37
CA VAL A 631 23.32 15.93 -36.47
C VAL A 631 22.01 15.27 -36.03
N LEU A 632 21.92 14.88 -34.75
CA LEU A 632 20.71 14.34 -34.15
C LEU A 632 20.16 15.35 -33.15
N SER A 633 19.52 16.39 -33.66
CA SER A 633 19.04 17.52 -32.86
C SER A 633 17.95 17.14 -31.85
N ARG A 634 17.21 16.04 -32.07
CA ARG A 634 16.15 15.60 -31.16
C ARG A 634 16.60 14.57 -30.11
N LEU A 635 17.81 14.03 -30.22
CA LEU A 635 18.29 12.95 -29.36
C LEU A 635 18.55 13.45 -27.93
N LYS A 636 17.84 12.87 -26.97
CA LYS A 636 17.95 13.17 -25.53
C LYS A 636 18.59 12.02 -24.74
N PHE A 637 18.44 10.78 -25.18
CA PHE A 637 18.93 9.60 -24.45
C PHE A 637 19.79 8.71 -25.34
N LEU A 638 21.04 8.47 -24.92
CA LEU A 638 21.94 7.55 -25.60
C LEU A 638 22.47 6.51 -24.61
N ASN A 639 22.11 5.25 -24.84
CA ASN A 639 22.55 4.12 -24.03
C ASN A 639 23.25 3.08 -24.88
N LEU A 640 24.56 2.91 -24.70
CA LEU A 640 25.37 1.90 -25.40
C LEU A 640 25.95 0.86 -24.43
N SER A 641 25.29 0.64 -23.29
CA SER A 641 25.77 -0.23 -22.22
C SER A 641 26.11 -1.64 -22.73
N HIS A 642 27.15 -2.23 -22.17
CA HIS A 642 27.66 -3.57 -22.48
C HIS A 642 28.15 -3.74 -23.93
N SER A 643 28.42 -2.64 -24.65
CA SER A 643 29.10 -2.69 -25.95
C SER A 643 30.58 -3.00 -25.73
N LYS A 644 30.94 -4.30 -25.80
CA LYS A 644 32.25 -4.80 -25.37
C LYS A 644 33.40 -4.32 -26.25
N TYR A 645 33.14 -4.01 -27.52
CA TYR A 645 34.16 -3.64 -28.50
C TYR A 645 34.27 -2.13 -28.76
N LEU A 646 33.40 -1.32 -28.14
CA LEU A 646 33.40 0.12 -28.32
C LEU A 646 34.68 0.70 -27.72
N THR A 647 35.54 1.31 -28.53
CA THR A 647 36.85 1.83 -28.08
C THR A 647 36.80 3.32 -27.75
N GLU A 648 35.96 4.08 -28.46
CA GLU A 648 35.78 5.52 -28.27
C GLU A 648 34.30 5.93 -28.37
N THR A 649 33.95 7.04 -27.71
CA THR A 649 32.62 7.65 -27.86
C THR A 649 32.52 8.47 -29.15
N PRO A 650 31.31 8.75 -29.66
CA PRO A 650 31.16 9.57 -30.85
C PRO A 650 31.47 11.05 -30.60
N ASP A 651 31.59 11.81 -31.69
CA ASP A 651 31.52 13.28 -31.65
C ASP A 651 30.13 13.73 -31.15
N PHE A 652 30.12 14.41 -30.00
CA PHE A 652 28.93 14.96 -29.35
C PHE A 652 28.53 16.36 -29.85
N SER A 653 29.37 17.04 -30.65
CA SER A 653 29.03 18.37 -31.22
C SER A 653 27.75 18.33 -32.07
N LYS A 654 27.40 17.12 -32.54
CA LYS A 654 26.23 16.82 -33.36
C LYS A 654 25.02 16.35 -32.55
N LEU A 655 25.12 16.28 -31.22
CA LEU A 655 24.06 15.81 -30.29
C LEU A 655 23.67 16.91 -29.27
N PRO A 656 23.30 18.12 -29.71
CA PRO A 656 23.23 19.31 -28.84
C PRO A 656 22.23 19.20 -27.68
N ASN A 657 21.18 18.36 -27.82
CA ASN A 657 20.10 18.22 -26.84
C ASN A 657 20.19 16.94 -25.98
N LEU A 658 21.36 16.29 -25.96
CA LEU A 658 21.56 15.06 -25.19
C LEU A 658 21.47 15.33 -23.68
N LYS A 659 20.56 14.61 -23.00
CA LYS A 659 20.31 14.71 -21.55
C LYS A 659 20.93 13.58 -20.74
N LYS A 660 20.92 12.34 -21.25
CA LYS A 660 21.48 11.18 -20.52
C LYS A 660 22.39 10.34 -21.42
N LEU A 661 23.61 10.10 -20.94
CA LEU A 661 24.60 9.22 -21.57
C LEU A 661 24.90 8.03 -20.66
N ILE A 662 24.64 6.81 -21.15
CA ILE A 662 24.82 5.57 -20.38
C ILE A 662 25.71 4.59 -21.15
N LEU A 663 26.90 4.30 -20.61
CA LEU A 663 27.94 3.46 -21.20
C LEU A 663 28.41 2.38 -20.19
N LYS A 664 27.48 1.76 -19.44
CA LYS A 664 27.84 0.79 -18.41
C LYS A 664 28.58 -0.41 -19.01
N HIS A 665 29.66 -0.87 -18.40
CA HIS A 665 30.39 -2.08 -18.74
C HIS A 665 30.88 -2.14 -20.20
N CYS A 666 31.19 -0.99 -20.81
CA CYS A 666 31.91 -0.92 -22.08
C CYS A 666 33.41 -1.15 -21.81
N ARG A 667 33.81 -2.42 -21.74
CA ARG A 667 35.15 -2.83 -21.24
C ARG A 667 36.32 -2.36 -22.11
N SER A 668 36.13 -2.20 -23.41
CA SER A 668 37.18 -1.73 -24.34
C SER A 668 37.19 -0.20 -24.50
N LEU A 669 36.23 0.51 -23.92
CA LEU A 669 36.15 1.96 -24.03
C LEU A 669 37.37 2.56 -23.34
N CYS A 670 38.25 3.19 -24.10
CA CYS A 670 39.50 3.76 -23.59
C CYS A 670 39.52 5.29 -23.65
N LYS A 671 38.70 5.89 -24.53
CA LYS A 671 38.68 7.33 -24.79
C LYS A 671 37.26 7.89 -24.85
N ILE A 672 37.04 9.04 -24.23
CA ILE A 672 35.85 9.89 -24.42
C ILE A 672 36.23 11.03 -25.37
N HIS A 673 35.31 11.42 -26.25
CA HIS A 673 35.50 12.53 -27.18
C HIS A 673 35.37 13.87 -26.44
N GLN A 674 36.29 14.80 -26.70
CA GLN A 674 36.41 16.08 -25.99
C GLN A 674 35.14 16.96 -26.10
N SER A 675 34.42 16.88 -27.22
CA SER A 675 33.19 17.63 -27.44
C SER A 675 32.05 17.25 -26.49
N LEU A 676 32.22 16.22 -25.65
CA LEU A 676 31.29 15.94 -24.55
C LEU A 676 31.14 17.18 -23.65
N GLY A 677 32.23 17.92 -23.44
CA GLY A 677 32.27 19.15 -22.65
C GLY A 677 31.37 20.29 -23.16
N ASP A 678 31.03 20.27 -24.46
CA ASP A 678 30.25 21.33 -25.10
C ASP A 678 28.72 21.18 -24.87
N LEU A 679 28.28 20.06 -24.28
CA LEU A 679 26.86 19.77 -24.11
C LEU A 679 26.22 20.58 -22.99
N SER A 680 25.19 21.36 -23.33
CA SER A 680 24.52 22.25 -22.37
C SER A 680 23.40 21.59 -21.57
N PHE A 681 22.86 20.45 -22.01
CA PHE A 681 21.68 19.82 -21.40
C PHE A 681 21.95 18.46 -20.75
N LEU A 682 23.20 18.01 -20.70
CA LEU A 682 23.56 16.69 -20.18
C LEU A 682 23.42 16.67 -18.65
N GLU A 683 22.54 15.82 -18.14
CA GLU A 683 22.19 15.70 -16.71
C GLU A 683 22.84 14.46 -16.06
N LEU A 684 23.01 13.37 -16.81
CA LEU A 684 23.52 12.09 -16.32
C LEU A 684 24.63 11.55 -17.21
N ILE A 685 25.77 11.23 -16.61
CA ILE A 685 26.86 10.46 -17.22
C ILE A 685 27.08 9.19 -16.40
N ASN A 686 26.93 8.02 -17.04
CA ASN A 686 27.16 6.74 -16.39
C ASN A 686 28.16 5.88 -17.16
N LEU A 687 29.38 5.78 -16.65
CA LEU A 687 30.51 5.02 -17.20
C LEU A 687 30.83 3.79 -16.35
N LYS A 688 29.91 3.34 -15.48
CA LYS A 688 30.14 2.27 -14.52
C LYS A 688 30.73 1.03 -15.20
N GLY A 689 31.90 0.57 -14.76
CA GLY A 689 32.55 -0.66 -15.21
C GLY A 689 33.28 -0.55 -16.55
N CYS A 690 33.57 0.67 -17.03
CA CYS A 690 34.47 0.90 -18.17
C CYS A 690 35.94 0.72 -17.74
N SER A 691 36.39 -0.54 -17.65
CA SER A 691 37.68 -0.90 -17.07
C SER A 691 38.91 -0.42 -17.86
N SER A 692 38.78 -0.17 -19.17
CA SER A 692 39.89 0.33 -20.00
C SER A 692 39.91 1.85 -20.14
N LEU A 693 38.93 2.54 -19.56
CA LEU A 693 38.74 3.98 -19.73
C LEU A 693 39.86 4.72 -19.00
N SER A 694 40.66 5.45 -19.78
CA SER A 694 41.63 6.40 -19.26
C SER A 694 40.93 7.64 -18.68
N ASN A 695 41.69 8.63 -18.21
CA ASN A 695 41.11 9.84 -17.63
C ASN A 695 40.14 10.55 -18.59
N LEU A 696 39.16 11.24 -18.00
CA LEU A 696 38.20 12.05 -18.75
C LEU A 696 38.92 13.24 -19.40
N PRO A 697 38.53 13.65 -20.63
CA PRO A 697 39.00 14.90 -21.24
C PRO A 697 38.70 16.09 -20.32
N ARG A 698 39.61 17.08 -20.26
CA ARG A 698 39.46 18.25 -19.39
C ARG A 698 38.18 19.04 -19.67
N GLU A 699 37.76 19.04 -20.93
CA GLU A 699 36.52 19.66 -21.41
C GLU A 699 35.29 19.06 -20.71
N THR A 700 35.31 17.78 -20.32
CA THR A 700 34.20 17.12 -19.61
C THR A 700 33.83 17.85 -18.32
N TYR A 701 34.80 18.45 -17.64
CA TYR A 701 34.56 19.16 -16.39
C TYR A 701 33.92 20.55 -16.58
N GLN A 702 33.80 21.04 -17.83
CA GLN A 702 33.11 22.28 -18.17
C GLN A 702 31.58 22.13 -18.22
N LEU A 703 31.08 20.90 -18.06
CA LEU A 703 29.67 20.57 -18.07
C LEU A 703 28.92 21.14 -16.87
N LYS A 704 28.16 22.21 -17.08
CA LYS A 704 27.42 22.91 -16.02
C LYS A 704 26.13 22.21 -15.56
N SER A 705 25.52 21.38 -16.42
CA SER A 705 24.19 20.81 -16.19
C SER A 705 24.18 19.39 -15.61
N VAL A 706 25.34 18.72 -15.54
CA VAL A 706 25.43 17.34 -15.06
C VAL A 706 25.15 17.29 -13.57
N LYS A 707 24.12 16.51 -13.18
CA LYS A 707 23.72 16.28 -11.79
C LYS A 707 24.34 15.01 -11.22
N THR A 708 24.48 13.98 -12.04
CA THR A 708 24.99 12.67 -11.61
C THR A 708 26.13 12.20 -12.51
N LEU A 709 27.30 11.94 -11.91
CA LEU A 709 28.47 11.37 -12.55
C LEU A 709 28.84 10.03 -11.89
N ILE A 710 28.82 8.95 -12.66
CA ILE A 710 29.13 7.60 -12.19
C ILE A 710 30.32 7.02 -12.95
N LEU A 711 31.42 6.80 -12.23
CA LEU A 711 32.71 6.27 -12.69
C LEU A 711 33.08 4.94 -12.00
N SER A 712 32.16 4.34 -11.23
CA SER A 712 32.44 3.12 -10.47
C SER A 712 33.00 2.00 -11.35
N GLY A 713 34.15 1.41 -11.00
CA GLY A 713 34.79 0.33 -11.75
C GLY A 713 35.57 0.78 -12.99
N CYS A 714 35.84 2.09 -13.14
CA CYS A 714 36.78 2.62 -14.14
C CYS A 714 38.23 2.48 -13.65
N LEU A 715 38.78 1.28 -13.81
CA LEU A 715 40.06 0.86 -13.21
C LEU A 715 41.31 1.61 -13.70
N LYS A 716 41.23 2.43 -14.75
CA LYS A 716 42.35 3.20 -15.30
C LYS A 716 42.21 4.73 -15.16
N ILE A 717 41.12 5.20 -14.56
CA ILE A 717 41.01 6.60 -14.17
C ILE A 717 41.86 6.76 -12.90
N ASP A 718 43.01 7.41 -13.03
CA ASP A 718 44.00 7.62 -11.96
C ASP A 718 44.01 9.05 -11.42
N LYS A 719 43.32 9.97 -12.09
CA LYS A 719 43.20 11.36 -11.67
C LYS A 719 41.81 11.92 -11.95
N LEU A 720 41.23 12.59 -10.96
CA LEU A 720 40.16 13.55 -11.15
C LEU A 720 40.78 14.95 -11.11
N GLU A 721 40.60 15.75 -12.16
CA GLU A 721 41.19 17.10 -12.23
C GLU A 721 40.45 18.09 -11.30
N GLU A 722 41.14 19.15 -10.87
CA GLU A 722 40.55 20.23 -10.07
C GLU A 722 39.41 20.98 -10.78
N ASP A 723 39.34 20.83 -12.10
CA ASP A 723 38.28 21.42 -12.90
C ASP A 723 36.90 20.82 -12.59
N ILE A 724 36.81 19.69 -11.89
CA ILE A 724 35.52 19.11 -11.47
C ILE A 724 34.68 20.08 -10.62
N GLY A 725 35.31 21.02 -9.92
CA GLY A 725 34.60 22.10 -9.22
C GLY A 725 33.83 23.06 -10.14
N ARG A 726 34.11 23.04 -11.46
CA ARG A 726 33.36 23.83 -12.47
C ARG A 726 32.02 23.20 -12.85
N MET A 727 31.76 21.97 -12.43
CA MET A 727 30.47 21.29 -12.66
C MET A 727 29.42 21.77 -11.67
N GLU A 728 28.89 22.97 -11.90
CA GLU A 728 28.03 23.73 -10.97
C GLU A 728 26.76 22.98 -10.50
N SER A 729 26.19 22.09 -11.33
CA SER A 729 24.98 21.32 -10.98
C SER A 729 25.27 19.93 -10.41
N LEU A 730 26.54 19.53 -10.24
CA LEU A 730 26.88 18.17 -9.82
C LEU A 730 26.47 17.94 -8.38
N THR A 731 25.50 17.05 -8.16
CA THR A 731 24.97 16.69 -6.82
C THR A 731 25.46 15.32 -6.36
N THR A 732 25.72 14.40 -7.29
CA THR A 732 26.05 13.00 -6.99
C THR A 732 27.28 12.56 -7.79
N LEU A 733 28.35 12.20 -7.08
CA LEU A 733 29.57 11.62 -7.64
C LEU A 733 29.79 10.22 -7.06
N ILE A 734 29.83 9.20 -7.92
CA ILE A 734 30.09 7.81 -7.53
C ILE A 734 31.31 7.31 -8.31
N ALA A 735 32.46 7.14 -7.66
CA ALA A 735 33.71 6.72 -8.30
C ALA A 735 34.43 5.60 -7.52
N GLU A 736 33.67 4.56 -7.21
CA GLU A 736 34.18 3.33 -6.58
C GLU A 736 35.16 2.57 -7.48
N ASN A 737 36.11 1.84 -6.90
CA ASN A 737 37.02 0.95 -7.61
C ASN A 737 37.64 1.62 -8.84
N THR A 738 38.16 2.84 -8.64
CA THR A 738 38.96 3.59 -9.63
C THR A 738 40.45 3.55 -9.24
N ALA A 739 41.35 3.88 -10.16
CA ALA A 739 42.78 3.98 -9.85
C ALA A 739 43.18 5.33 -9.26
N VAL A 740 42.20 6.21 -8.97
CA VAL A 740 42.45 7.56 -8.47
C VAL A 740 43.30 7.48 -7.20
N GLU A 741 44.35 8.30 -7.10
CA GLU A 741 45.20 8.32 -5.91
C GLU A 741 44.99 9.57 -5.07
N LYS A 742 44.46 10.64 -5.65
CA LYS A 742 44.21 11.90 -4.97
C LYS A 742 42.86 12.44 -5.38
N VAL A 743 42.05 12.79 -4.38
CA VAL A 743 40.78 13.49 -4.61
C VAL A 743 41.09 14.98 -4.76
N PRO A 744 40.65 15.64 -5.84
CA PRO A 744 40.89 17.06 -6.03
C PRO A 744 40.17 17.91 -4.96
N PHE A 745 40.83 18.98 -4.51
CA PHE A 745 40.35 19.88 -3.46
C PHE A 745 38.99 20.51 -3.81
N SER A 746 38.81 20.83 -5.09
CA SER A 746 37.57 21.38 -5.67
C SER A 746 36.30 20.56 -5.37
N ILE A 747 36.40 19.23 -5.18
CA ILE A 747 35.27 18.38 -4.77
C ILE A 747 34.84 18.72 -3.34
N VAL A 748 35.81 18.94 -2.46
CA VAL A 748 35.60 19.25 -1.03
C VAL A 748 35.10 20.68 -0.85
N SER A 749 35.59 21.62 -1.67
CA SER A 749 35.11 23.01 -1.67
C SER A 749 33.83 23.23 -2.48
N SER A 750 33.30 22.20 -3.15
CA SER A 750 32.09 22.34 -3.98
C SER A 750 30.87 22.60 -3.11
N LYS A 751 30.04 23.56 -3.54
CA LYS A 751 28.77 23.92 -2.87
C LYS A 751 27.59 23.08 -3.34
N SER A 752 27.71 22.37 -4.45
CA SER A 752 26.61 21.64 -5.11
C SER A 752 26.58 20.14 -4.78
N ILE A 753 27.73 19.55 -4.45
CA ILE A 753 27.84 18.11 -4.24
C ILE A 753 27.29 17.75 -2.85
N GLY A 754 26.24 16.92 -2.83
CA GLY A 754 25.61 16.43 -1.61
C GLY A 754 25.98 14.98 -1.26
N TYR A 755 26.30 14.17 -2.28
CA TYR A 755 26.60 12.75 -2.14
C TYR A 755 27.89 12.38 -2.87
N ILE A 756 28.85 11.82 -2.14
CA ILE A 756 30.15 11.38 -2.65
C ILE A 756 30.40 9.94 -2.20
N PHE A 757 30.70 9.07 -3.17
CA PHE A 757 31.10 7.70 -2.88
C PHE A 757 32.42 7.37 -3.59
N LEU A 758 33.49 7.26 -2.81
CA LEU A 758 34.88 7.12 -3.27
C LEU A 758 35.55 5.94 -2.55
N CYS A 759 35.28 4.70 -2.99
CA CYS A 759 35.91 3.51 -2.40
C CYS A 759 36.97 2.94 -3.34
N GLY A 760 38.11 2.42 -2.82
CA GLY A 760 39.00 1.54 -3.58
C GLY A 760 40.19 2.17 -4.33
N PHE A 761 40.76 3.27 -3.82
CA PHE A 761 41.99 3.86 -4.35
C PHE A 761 43.19 2.89 -4.23
N LYS A 762 44.04 2.82 -5.26
CA LYS A 762 45.25 1.96 -5.29
C LYS A 762 46.51 2.61 -4.70
N GLY A 763 46.47 3.91 -4.39
CA GLY A 763 47.58 4.63 -3.78
C GLY A 763 47.79 4.31 -2.30
N SER A 764 48.99 4.58 -1.80
CA SER A 764 49.28 4.60 -0.36
C SER A 764 48.30 5.57 0.34
N PRO A 765 47.65 5.16 1.45
CA PRO A 765 46.78 6.07 2.23
C PRO A 765 47.51 7.33 2.70
N HIS A 766 48.83 7.27 2.82
CA HIS A 766 49.72 8.39 3.12
C HIS A 766 49.91 9.38 1.96
N ASN A 767 49.32 9.20 0.76
CA ASN A 767 49.41 10.16 -0.35
C ASN A 767 48.06 10.79 -0.72
N VAL A 768 46.97 10.05 -0.49
CA VAL A 768 45.59 10.49 -0.74
C VAL A 768 45.20 11.56 0.28
N PHE A 769 45.56 11.34 1.55
CA PHE A 769 45.11 12.17 2.66
C PHE A 769 45.97 13.41 2.96
N PRO A 770 47.31 13.45 2.82
CA PRO A 770 48.03 14.70 2.98
C PRO A 770 47.65 15.73 1.91
N SER A 771 47.16 15.34 0.75
CA SER A 771 46.71 16.30 -0.28
C SER A 771 45.39 16.99 0.12
N ILE A 772 44.52 16.28 0.84
CA ILE A 772 43.28 16.81 1.43
C ILE A 772 43.58 17.58 2.74
N ILE A 773 44.53 17.10 3.56
CA ILE A 773 44.94 17.69 4.84
C ILE A 773 45.83 18.93 4.64
N TRP A 774 46.77 18.92 3.68
CA TRP A 774 47.67 20.05 3.39
C TRP A 774 46.99 21.17 2.59
N SER A 775 45.80 20.92 2.01
CA SER A 775 44.95 21.97 1.46
C SER A 775 44.04 22.61 2.53
N TRP A 776 43.99 22.05 3.74
CA TRP A 776 43.34 22.63 4.93
C TRP A 776 44.31 23.37 5.86
N ILE A 777 45.62 23.24 5.63
CA ILE A 777 46.65 23.98 6.32
C ILE A 777 47.26 24.96 5.32
N SER A 778 47.05 26.27 5.52
CA SER A 778 47.75 27.32 4.76
C SER A 778 49.28 27.11 4.88
N PRO A 779 50.12 27.41 3.85
CA PRO A 779 51.58 27.20 3.88
C PRO A 779 52.35 28.09 4.89
N THR A 780 51.67 28.64 5.89
CA THR A 780 52.19 29.59 6.86
C THR A 780 51.68 29.29 8.26
N ILE A 781 52.14 28.20 8.91
CA ILE A 781 52.28 28.17 10.37
C ILE A 781 53.54 27.38 10.75
N ASN A 782 54.62 28.11 11.01
CA ASN A 782 55.40 27.87 12.23
C ASN A 782 54.85 28.87 13.29
N PRO A 783 54.89 28.54 14.59
CA PRO A 783 53.78 28.77 15.52
C PRO A 783 53.82 30.14 16.19
N LEU A 784 52.63 30.74 16.38
CA LEU A 784 52.13 31.37 17.62
C LEU A 784 50.99 32.38 17.32
N SER A 785 50.02 32.39 18.23
CA SER A 785 48.94 33.37 18.45
C SER A 785 47.62 33.25 17.67
N TYR A 786 46.66 32.62 18.36
CA TYR A 786 45.28 33.05 18.65
C TYR A 786 44.42 33.71 17.54
N ILE A 787 43.33 32.98 17.23
CA ILE A 787 42.03 33.36 16.62
C ILE A 787 41.93 33.30 15.08
N SER A 788 41.02 32.40 14.66
CA SER A 788 40.38 32.07 13.36
C SER A 788 40.93 32.61 12.03
N PRO A 789 41.00 31.71 11.03
CA PRO A 789 39.97 31.75 9.99
C PRO A 789 39.54 30.35 9.53
N PHE A 790 38.38 29.88 10.00
CA PHE A 790 37.60 28.85 9.28
C PHE A 790 36.21 29.41 9.01
N CYS A 791 36.13 30.28 8.01
CA CYS A 791 34.88 30.73 7.42
C CYS A 791 34.96 30.40 5.92
N GLY A 792 34.54 29.20 5.54
CA GLY A 792 34.58 28.78 4.13
C GLY A 792 34.47 27.28 3.82
N VAL A 793 34.32 26.40 4.82
CA VAL A 793 34.09 24.97 4.55
C VAL A 793 32.62 24.75 4.22
N SER A 794 32.34 23.99 3.15
CA SER A 794 31.00 23.80 2.58
C SER A 794 30.01 23.16 3.56
N SER A 795 28.81 23.74 3.64
CA SER A 795 27.65 23.24 4.40
C SER A 795 26.82 22.20 3.61
N SER A 796 27.31 21.59 2.53
CA SER A 796 26.48 20.70 1.68
C SER A 796 26.77 19.20 1.82
N LEU A 797 27.90 18.81 2.41
CA LEU A 797 28.36 17.42 2.43
C LEU A 797 27.61 16.59 3.50
N VAL A 798 26.79 15.63 3.07
CA VAL A 798 25.89 14.86 3.97
C VAL A 798 26.51 13.54 4.45
N SER A 799 27.23 12.79 3.61
CA SER A 799 27.83 11.49 3.98
C SER A 799 29.17 11.21 3.28
N MET A 800 30.05 10.42 3.93
CA MET A 800 31.39 10.06 3.43
C MET A 800 31.73 8.59 3.69
N ASN A 801 32.37 7.91 2.74
CA ASN A 801 32.83 6.51 2.84
C ASN A 801 34.33 6.42 2.52
N MET A 802 35.11 5.71 3.36
CA MET A 802 36.57 5.68 3.35
C MET A 802 37.14 4.27 3.53
N LYS A 803 38.27 3.95 2.88
CA LYS A 803 39.07 2.73 3.09
C LYS A 803 40.53 3.09 3.39
N LYS A 804 41.16 2.42 4.38
CA LYS A 804 42.58 2.52 4.81
C LYS A 804 43.05 3.83 5.50
N ASN A 805 42.45 4.26 6.62
CA ASN A 805 42.94 5.46 7.32
C ASN A 805 43.35 5.21 8.77
N GLU A 806 44.45 5.81 9.23
CA GLU A 806 44.67 6.03 10.66
C GLU A 806 43.78 7.21 11.10
N LEU A 807 42.69 6.94 11.82
CA LEU A 807 41.65 7.93 12.09
C LEU A 807 42.08 9.08 13.01
N GLY A 808 43.14 8.93 13.80
CA GLY A 808 43.56 9.95 14.78
C GLY A 808 43.93 11.31 14.16
N ALA A 809 44.29 11.36 12.87
CA ALA A 809 44.55 12.63 12.18
C ALA A 809 43.26 13.35 11.69
N LEU A 810 42.09 12.69 11.71
CA LEU A 810 40.83 13.18 11.12
C LEU A 810 39.88 13.84 12.12
N THR A 811 40.04 13.57 13.41
CA THR A 811 39.10 14.00 14.46
C THR A 811 38.96 15.53 14.59
N PRO A 812 40.03 16.35 14.46
CA PRO A 812 39.90 17.81 14.42
C PRO A 812 39.13 18.31 13.20
N ILE A 813 39.24 17.62 12.06
CA ILE A 813 38.59 17.97 10.79
C ILE A 813 37.09 17.65 10.83
N LEU A 814 36.72 16.50 11.40
CA LEU A 814 35.31 16.11 11.54
C LEU A 814 34.51 17.13 12.37
N SER A 815 35.16 17.85 13.30
CA SER A 815 34.54 18.95 14.06
C SER A 815 34.23 20.19 13.21
N SER A 816 34.95 20.40 12.10
CA SER A 816 34.83 21.59 11.23
C SER A 816 33.80 21.47 10.10
N ILE A 817 33.33 20.25 9.79
CA ILE A 817 32.29 20.00 8.78
C ILE A 817 30.93 19.96 9.49
N LEU A 818 30.22 21.09 9.47
CA LEU A 818 29.00 21.31 10.26
C LEU A 818 27.82 20.38 9.87
N ASN A 819 27.74 19.92 8.61
CA ASN A 819 26.58 19.18 8.08
C ASN A 819 26.83 17.68 7.78
N LEU A 820 27.99 17.15 8.19
CA LEU A 820 28.34 15.73 8.02
C LEU A 820 27.50 14.85 8.96
N ARG A 821 26.64 13.99 8.40
CA ARG A 821 25.73 13.12 9.15
C ARG A 821 26.35 11.78 9.55
N SER A 822 27.07 11.15 8.62
CA SER A 822 27.68 9.83 8.81
C SER A 822 29.03 9.67 8.10
N VAL A 823 29.91 8.88 8.73
CA VAL A 823 31.20 8.46 8.19
C VAL A 823 31.28 6.95 8.23
N LEU A 824 31.51 6.30 7.08
CA LEU A 824 31.87 4.88 7.01
C LEU A 824 33.37 4.74 6.80
N VAL A 825 34.01 3.92 7.61
CA VAL A 825 35.41 3.52 7.52
C VAL A 825 35.45 2.02 7.33
N GLN A 826 36.16 1.54 6.31
CA GLN A 826 36.40 0.11 6.12
C GLN A 826 37.89 -0.21 6.29
N CYS A 827 38.15 -1.17 7.17
CA CYS A 827 39.46 -1.69 7.55
C CYS A 827 39.75 -3.02 6.84
N ASP A 828 41.03 -3.38 6.74
CA ASP A 828 41.45 -4.62 6.06
C ASP A 828 41.52 -5.83 7.03
N THR A 829 41.62 -5.57 8.34
CA THR A 829 41.71 -6.62 9.38
C THR A 829 40.94 -6.21 10.64
N GLU A 830 40.49 -7.21 11.41
CA GLU A 830 39.80 -7.01 12.68
C GLU A 830 40.73 -6.30 13.70
N LEU A 831 42.00 -6.71 13.79
CA LEU A 831 43.02 -6.08 14.65
C LEU A 831 43.18 -4.57 14.36
N GLN A 832 43.15 -4.18 13.08
CA GLN A 832 43.21 -2.78 12.68
C GLN A 832 41.91 -2.04 13.04
N THR A 833 40.77 -2.71 12.90
CA THR A 833 39.46 -2.18 13.29
C THR A 833 39.45 -1.87 14.78
N SER A 834 39.85 -2.81 15.64
CA SER A 834 39.93 -2.63 17.10
C SER A 834 40.87 -1.49 17.49
N LYS A 835 42.07 -1.42 16.90
CA LYS A 835 43.04 -0.33 17.17
C LYS A 835 42.50 1.05 16.78
N GLN A 836 41.74 1.14 15.69
CA GLN A 836 41.12 2.38 15.26
C GLN A 836 39.96 2.77 16.17
N VAL A 837 39.13 1.82 16.59
CA VAL A 837 38.06 2.05 17.56
C VAL A 837 38.62 2.58 18.88
N GLU A 838 39.70 1.98 19.41
CA GLU A 838 40.40 2.48 20.61
C GLU A 838 40.90 3.91 20.42
N THR A 839 41.55 4.21 19.29
CA THR A 839 42.05 5.57 18.99
C THR A 839 40.92 6.59 18.92
N ILE A 840 39.78 6.25 18.30
CA ILE A 840 38.61 7.12 18.20
C ILE A 840 38.02 7.37 19.60
N LEU A 841 37.89 6.32 20.41
CA LEU A 841 37.35 6.42 21.76
C LEU A 841 38.26 7.26 22.67
N ASP A 842 39.58 7.12 22.56
CA ASP A 842 40.55 7.88 23.35
C ASP A 842 40.62 9.36 22.96
N GLU A 843 40.48 9.71 21.67
CA GLU A 843 40.43 11.11 21.25
C GLU A 843 39.09 11.79 21.61
N VAL A 844 37.97 11.08 21.49
CA VAL A 844 36.67 11.59 21.98
C VAL A 844 36.72 11.81 23.51
N ARG A 845 37.48 11.00 24.25
CA ARG A 845 37.76 11.23 25.68
C ARG A 845 38.72 12.40 25.91
N GLY A 846 39.76 12.54 25.07
CA GLY A 846 40.80 13.57 25.18
C GLY A 846 40.32 14.99 24.91
N VAL A 847 39.37 15.18 23.98
CA VAL A 847 38.70 16.48 23.75
C VAL A 847 37.88 16.92 24.97
N ASN A 848 37.38 15.98 25.77
CA ASN A 848 36.58 16.25 26.97
C ASN A 848 37.43 16.46 28.25
N LEU A 849 38.75 16.29 28.19
CA LEU A 849 39.64 16.50 29.35
C LEU A 849 40.19 17.93 29.48
N ILE A 850 39.96 18.82 28.49
CA ILE A 850 40.43 20.22 28.58
C ILE A 850 39.47 21.12 29.40
N LYS A 851 38.34 20.59 29.87
CA LYS A 851 37.52 21.20 30.92
C LYS A 851 36.91 20.14 31.83
N SER A 852 37.64 19.68 32.83
CA SER A 852 37.04 19.02 33.98
C SER A 852 37.85 19.27 35.26
N GLU A 853 37.53 20.37 35.94
CA GLU A 853 37.64 20.46 37.40
C GLU A 853 36.27 20.17 38.01
N ILE A 854 35.72 18.95 37.90
CA ILE A 854 34.62 18.53 38.78
C ILE A 854 34.75 17.04 39.13
N ALA A 855 35.43 16.76 40.23
CA ALA A 855 34.96 15.79 41.22
C ALA A 855 35.26 16.43 42.58
N PRO A 856 34.23 16.73 43.41
CA PRO A 856 33.59 15.69 44.21
C PRO A 856 32.13 16.02 44.56
N TYR A 857 31.15 15.56 43.78
CA TYR A 857 29.73 15.61 44.19
C TYR A 857 28.95 14.32 43.93
N ILE A 858 29.64 13.23 43.58
CA ILE A 858 28.99 11.94 43.24
C ILE A 858 28.64 11.12 44.49
N SER A 859 29.00 11.54 45.71
CA SER A 859 28.72 10.79 46.94
C SER A 859 27.32 11.01 47.54
N GLU A 860 26.46 11.85 46.95
CA GLU A 860 25.10 12.13 47.49
C GLU A 860 23.97 12.12 46.44
N ILE A 861 24.15 11.45 45.29
CA ILE A 861 23.02 11.17 44.41
C ILE A 861 22.37 9.87 44.93
N SER A 862 21.23 10.00 45.62
CA SER A 862 20.37 8.86 45.94
C SER A 862 20.13 8.03 44.68
N GLU A 863 20.08 6.70 44.78
CA GLU A 863 19.84 5.76 43.67
C GLU A 863 18.55 6.01 42.84
N HIS A 864 17.75 7.03 43.19
CA HIS A 864 16.45 7.37 42.62
C HIS A 864 16.42 8.30 41.40
N SER A 865 17.50 8.41 40.59
CA SER A 865 17.42 9.17 39.32
C SER A 865 18.00 8.44 38.10
N LEU A 866 17.72 7.15 37.98
CA LEU A 866 17.93 6.43 36.72
C LEU A 866 17.00 7.00 35.63
N ARG A 867 17.59 7.35 34.48
CA ARG A 867 16.85 7.76 33.28
C ARG A 867 17.28 6.90 32.10
N SER A 868 16.38 6.73 31.14
CA SER A 868 16.64 6.07 29.87
C SER A 868 16.69 7.09 28.73
N PHE A 869 17.50 6.79 27.71
CA PHE A 869 17.57 7.53 26.47
C PHE A 869 17.46 6.55 25.31
N PHE A 870 16.56 6.82 24.37
CA PHE A 870 16.29 5.94 23.23
C PHE A 870 16.76 6.57 21.92
N ILE A 871 17.44 5.77 21.11
CA ILE A 871 17.86 6.08 19.75
C ILE A 871 17.11 5.14 18.80
N ARG A 872 16.32 5.71 17.90
CA ARG A 872 15.51 4.97 16.92
C ARG A 872 16.23 4.88 15.58
N ILE A 873 16.27 3.67 15.02
CA ILE A 873 16.94 3.36 13.76
C ILE A 873 15.95 2.58 12.87
N GLY A 874 15.61 3.10 11.69
CA GLY A 874 14.69 2.42 10.74
C GLY A 874 13.18 2.64 10.98
N SER A 875 12.34 1.90 10.26
CA SER A 875 10.88 2.04 10.23
C SER A 875 10.19 1.30 11.38
N CYS A 876 10.56 1.62 12.62
CA CYS A 876 9.79 1.18 13.80
C CYS A 876 8.38 1.78 13.75
N GLN A 877 7.32 1.06 14.12
CA GLN A 877 5.97 1.65 14.24
C GLN A 877 5.89 2.53 15.51
N ASP A 878 5.28 3.71 15.42
CA ASP A 878 5.23 4.69 16.53
C ASP A 878 4.55 4.13 17.79
N GLU A 879 3.52 3.29 17.63
CA GLU A 879 2.83 2.62 18.75
C GLU A 879 3.76 1.65 19.50
N VAL A 880 4.59 0.88 18.79
CA VAL A 880 5.51 -0.11 19.38
C VAL A 880 6.62 0.59 20.17
N PHE A 881 7.19 1.65 19.61
CA PHE A 881 8.21 2.46 20.28
C PHE A 881 7.67 3.13 21.55
N ASN A 882 6.48 3.72 21.48
CA ASN A 882 5.85 4.38 22.63
C ASN A 882 5.54 3.37 23.74
N THR A 883 5.06 2.17 23.38
CA THR A 883 4.79 1.09 24.34
C THR A 883 6.07 0.61 25.02
N LEU A 884 7.17 0.41 24.26
CA LEU A 884 8.48 0.02 24.80
C LEU A 884 9.04 1.09 25.75
N SER A 885 9.00 2.36 25.33
CA SER A 885 9.48 3.50 26.12
C SER A 885 8.69 3.66 27.42
N GLN A 886 7.37 3.50 27.37
CA GLN A 886 6.49 3.58 28.54
C GLN A 886 6.73 2.41 29.50
N SER A 887 6.81 1.17 29.01
CA SER A 887 7.09 -0.02 29.83
C SER A 887 8.43 0.10 30.56
N ILE A 888 9.47 0.57 29.87
CA ILE A 888 10.79 0.77 30.48
C ILE A 888 10.76 1.91 31.51
N SER A 889 10.03 2.98 31.23
CA SER A 889 9.88 4.10 32.17
C SER A 889 9.14 3.67 33.44
N GLU A 890 8.07 2.87 33.31
CA GLU A 890 7.30 2.33 34.44
C GLU A 890 8.13 1.36 35.30
N GLU A 891 8.92 0.48 34.68
CA GLU A 891 9.78 -0.46 35.41
C GLU A 891 11.02 0.22 36.06
N LEU A 892 11.58 1.25 35.44
CA LEU A 892 12.66 2.06 36.04
C LEU A 892 12.19 2.84 37.28
N THR A 893 10.89 3.15 37.39
CA THR A 893 10.31 3.77 38.59
C THR A 893 10.03 2.79 39.73
N THR A 894 10.03 1.48 39.46
CA THR A 894 9.62 0.44 40.43
C THR A 894 10.74 -0.47 40.91
N SER A 895 11.91 -0.51 40.26
CA SER A 895 13.04 -1.37 40.64
C SER A 895 14.13 -0.65 41.44
N GLU A 896 14.59 -1.24 42.56
CA GLU A 896 15.69 -0.74 43.39
C GLU A 896 17.08 -1.24 42.93
N SER A 897 17.18 -2.12 41.92
CA SER A 897 18.47 -2.62 41.42
C SER A 897 18.46 -2.85 39.90
N CYS A 898 19.51 -2.36 39.23
CA CYS A 898 19.62 -2.31 37.76
C CYS A 898 20.06 -3.64 37.10
N ASN A 899 20.29 -4.70 37.89
CA ASN A 899 21.02 -5.88 37.41
C ASN A 899 20.18 -6.83 36.55
N ASP A 900 18.86 -6.93 36.78
CA ASP A 900 17.99 -7.92 36.10
C ASP A 900 17.03 -7.31 35.06
N PHE A 901 17.36 -6.13 34.53
CA PHE A 901 16.50 -5.42 33.60
C PHE A 901 16.68 -5.87 32.14
N VAL A 902 15.75 -6.67 31.60
CA VAL A 902 15.49 -6.86 30.16
C VAL A 902 13.99 -7.10 29.95
N PRO A 903 13.19 -6.12 29.51
CA PRO A 903 11.87 -6.44 28.98
C PRO A 903 12.10 -7.11 27.62
N GLY A 904 12.03 -8.43 27.60
CA GLY A 904 12.24 -9.23 26.40
C GLY A 904 11.61 -10.60 26.59
N ASN A 905 10.38 -10.75 26.11
CA ASN A 905 9.69 -11.98 25.65
C ASN A 905 8.16 -11.83 25.56
N LYS A 906 7.57 -10.69 25.97
CA LYS A 906 6.12 -10.43 25.79
C LYS A 906 5.68 -10.15 24.36
N TYR A 907 6.60 -9.89 23.43
CA TYR A 907 6.32 -9.78 22.00
C TYR A 907 7.15 -10.81 21.21
N PRO A 908 6.58 -11.56 20.27
CA PRO A 908 7.33 -12.61 19.55
C PRO A 908 8.29 -12.08 18.46
N TYR A 909 8.30 -10.77 18.21
CA TYR A 909 9.00 -10.15 17.06
C TYR A 909 10.20 -9.26 17.43
N TRP A 910 10.70 -9.36 18.66
CA TRP A 910 11.85 -8.59 19.16
C TRP A 910 13.00 -9.49 19.64
N LEU A 911 14.25 -9.08 19.40
CA LEU A 911 15.42 -9.64 20.08
C LEU A 911 16.14 -8.52 20.84
N ALA A 912 16.34 -8.72 22.15
CA ALA A 912 17.03 -7.75 23.00
C ALA A 912 18.44 -8.25 23.34
N HIS A 913 19.45 -7.42 23.10
CA HIS A 913 20.84 -7.66 23.46
C HIS A 913 21.29 -6.61 24.47
N THR A 914 21.82 -7.07 25.60
CA THR A 914 22.32 -6.19 26.67
C THR A 914 23.83 -6.15 26.66
N GLY A 915 24.38 -4.95 26.83
CA GLY A 915 25.81 -4.71 26.96
C GLY A 915 26.16 -3.96 28.24
N ASN A 916 27.42 -4.07 28.66
CA ASN A 916 27.94 -3.41 29.85
C ASN A 916 28.38 -1.98 29.53
N GLU A 917 27.98 -1.03 30.36
CA GLU A 917 28.33 0.39 30.24
C GLU A 917 27.95 1.00 28.88
N ARG A 918 28.93 1.29 28.01
CA ARG A 918 28.80 2.12 26.79
C ARG A 918 28.84 1.34 25.49
N SER A 919 29.00 0.01 25.53
CA SER A 919 28.94 -0.82 24.31
C SER A 919 27.92 -1.95 24.40
N VAL A 920 27.39 -2.34 23.24
CA VAL A 920 26.49 -3.49 23.08
C VAL A 920 26.98 -4.34 21.93
N TYR A 921 27.27 -5.61 22.21
CA TYR A 921 27.72 -6.59 21.24
C TYR A 921 26.58 -7.57 20.93
N PHE A 922 26.36 -7.86 19.65
CA PHE A 922 25.41 -8.90 19.22
C PHE A 922 25.79 -9.52 17.88
N THR A 923 25.20 -10.68 17.60
CA THR A 923 25.30 -11.35 16.30
C THR A 923 23.99 -11.19 15.56
N VAL A 924 24.04 -10.79 14.29
CA VAL A 924 22.84 -10.64 13.46
C VAL A 924 22.20 -12.02 13.23
N PRO A 925 20.92 -12.25 13.62
CA PRO A 925 20.26 -13.55 13.47
C PRO A 925 20.11 -14.03 12.01
N ASP A 926 20.01 -15.35 11.82
CA ASP A 926 19.80 -15.98 10.51
C ASP A 926 18.36 -15.77 10.00
N ASP A 927 18.21 -15.52 8.69
CA ASP A 927 16.95 -15.60 7.93
C ASP A 927 15.82 -14.60 8.30
N CYS A 928 16.14 -13.45 8.91
CA CYS A 928 15.12 -12.46 9.33
C CYS A 928 15.28 -11.10 8.63
N SER A 929 14.20 -10.59 8.02
CA SER A 929 14.14 -9.22 7.49
C SER A 929 13.96 -8.21 8.63
N MET A 930 15.06 -7.64 9.11
CA MET A 930 15.04 -6.60 10.14
C MET A 930 14.38 -5.33 9.60
N ASN A 931 13.34 -4.85 10.28
CA ASN A 931 12.56 -3.67 9.89
C ASN A 931 12.94 -2.41 10.66
N GLY A 932 13.57 -2.58 11.83
CA GLY A 932 14.10 -1.48 12.61
C GLY A 932 14.89 -1.97 13.81
N MET A 933 15.57 -1.02 14.46
CA MET A 933 16.36 -1.25 15.65
C MET A 933 16.20 -0.06 16.61
N THR A 934 16.16 -0.34 17.92
CA THR A 934 16.10 0.68 18.96
C THR A 934 17.24 0.47 19.95
N LEU A 935 18.06 1.49 20.16
CA LEU A 935 19.14 1.48 21.15
C LEU A 935 18.70 2.27 22.40
N CYS A 936 18.64 1.61 23.54
CA CYS A 936 18.31 2.18 24.84
C CYS A 936 19.58 2.31 25.69
N VAL A 937 19.80 3.48 26.26
CA VAL A 937 20.92 3.77 27.16
C VAL A 937 20.37 4.21 28.51
N VAL A 938 20.71 3.49 29.57
CA VAL A 938 20.32 3.78 30.95
C VAL A 938 21.48 4.47 31.65
N TYR A 939 21.23 5.65 32.22
CA TYR A 939 22.26 6.50 32.82
C TYR A 939 21.77 7.16 34.12
N LEU A 940 22.72 7.54 34.97
CA LEU A 940 22.48 8.39 36.14
C LEU A 940 22.52 9.87 35.72
N SER A 941 21.49 10.64 36.06
CA SER A 941 21.45 12.07 35.77
C SER A 941 21.18 12.93 37.00
N ALA A 942 21.83 14.09 37.07
CA ALA A 942 21.39 15.21 37.88
C ALA A 942 20.18 15.91 37.20
N PRO A 943 19.29 16.60 37.96
CA PRO A 943 18.06 17.18 37.41
C PRO A 943 18.25 18.15 36.23
N GLU A 944 19.42 18.76 36.09
CA GLU A 944 19.71 19.84 35.13
C GLU A 944 20.26 19.35 33.77
N ASN A 945 20.66 18.08 33.62
CA ASN A 945 21.22 17.55 32.36
C ASN A 945 20.22 16.65 31.62
N THR A 946 19.92 16.95 30.35
CA THR A 946 19.21 16.03 29.45
C THR A 946 20.21 15.23 28.61
N ALA A 947 19.99 13.91 28.43
CA ALA A 947 20.88 13.08 27.59
C ALA A 947 20.92 13.51 26.12
N THR A 948 19.84 14.12 25.62
CA THR A 948 19.78 14.80 24.31
C THR A 948 20.83 15.89 24.18
N ASP A 949 21.17 16.58 25.27
CA ASP A 949 22.17 17.64 25.24
C ASP A 949 23.61 17.15 25.34
N CYS A 950 23.79 15.90 25.79
CA CYS A 950 25.08 15.31 26.08
C CYS A 950 25.56 14.30 25.02
N LEU A 951 24.69 13.75 24.15
CA LEU A 951 25.08 12.76 23.13
C LEU A 951 26.09 13.35 22.13
N ALA A 952 27.24 12.69 21.94
CA ALA A 952 28.29 13.13 21.03
C ALA A 952 28.22 12.41 19.68
N SER A 953 28.24 11.06 19.71
CA SER A 953 28.14 10.21 18.53
C SER A 953 27.75 8.78 18.88
N VAL A 954 27.21 8.06 17.89
CA VAL A 954 26.98 6.62 17.92
C VAL A 954 27.93 5.97 16.91
N ILE A 955 28.70 4.97 17.35
CA ILE A 955 29.64 4.24 16.52
C ILE A 955 29.15 2.81 16.39
N MET A 956 29.02 2.31 15.16
CA MET A 956 28.71 0.91 14.88
C MET A 956 29.93 0.25 14.26
N VAL A 957 30.38 -0.86 14.83
CA VAL A 957 31.52 -1.64 14.36
C VAL A 957 31.01 -2.99 13.92
N ASN A 958 31.21 -3.37 12.66
CA ASN A 958 31.01 -4.73 12.20
C ASN A 958 32.37 -5.40 12.13
N HIS A 959 32.64 -6.31 13.08
CA HIS A 959 33.90 -7.01 13.23
C HIS A 959 34.11 -8.02 12.09
N THR A 960 33.04 -8.70 11.65
CA THR A 960 33.08 -9.66 10.53
C THR A 960 33.49 -9.00 9.22
N LYS A 961 32.94 -7.81 8.93
CA LYS A 961 33.24 -7.05 7.70
C LYS A 961 34.34 -6.00 7.87
N CYS A 962 34.89 -5.88 9.07
CA CYS A 962 35.91 -4.88 9.44
C CYS A 962 35.49 -3.45 9.06
N THR A 963 34.25 -3.04 9.38
CA THR A 963 33.73 -1.70 9.09
C THR A 963 33.37 -0.94 10.36
N ILE A 964 33.57 0.38 10.36
CA ILE A 964 33.25 1.31 11.43
C ILE A 964 32.37 2.41 10.84
N GLN A 965 31.15 2.57 11.34
CA GLN A 965 30.24 3.65 11.00
C GLN A 965 30.12 4.61 12.17
N ILE A 966 30.28 5.92 11.93
CA ILE A 966 30.19 6.96 12.96
C ILE A 966 29.04 7.90 12.59
N TYR A 967 28.09 8.06 13.51
CA TYR A 967 26.92 8.92 13.37
C TYR A 967 26.96 10.08 14.37
N LYS A 968 26.81 11.32 13.90
CA LYS A 968 26.89 12.54 14.74
C LYS A 968 25.55 12.89 15.40
N ARG A 969 25.62 13.64 16.52
CA ARG A 969 24.51 14.10 17.39
C ARG A 969 23.19 14.43 16.66
N ASP A 970 23.21 15.29 15.64
CA ASP A 970 21.97 15.76 14.97
C ASP A 970 21.28 14.68 14.12
N THR A 971 21.96 13.57 13.82
CA THR A 971 21.45 12.43 13.04
C THR A 971 21.15 11.21 13.92
N ALA A 972 21.87 11.04 15.03
CA ALA A 972 21.71 9.90 15.92
C ALA A 972 20.37 9.87 16.68
N ILE A 973 19.68 11.01 16.80
CA ILE A 973 18.37 11.10 17.49
C ILE A 973 17.23 10.65 16.56
N PHE A 974 17.37 10.81 15.23
CA PHE A 974 16.42 10.33 14.22
C PHE A 974 17.15 9.93 12.94
N PHE A 975 17.35 8.63 12.72
CA PHE A 975 17.88 8.12 11.46
C PHE A 975 16.81 8.22 10.36
N ASN A 976 17.15 8.80 9.20
CA ASN A 976 16.26 8.82 8.04
C ASN A 976 16.38 7.52 7.21
N GLU A 977 15.48 7.29 6.25
CA GLU A 977 15.52 6.05 5.43
C GLU A 977 16.84 5.83 4.69
N VAL A 978 17.55 6.88 4.31
CA VAL A 978 18.84 6.76 3.61
C VAL A 978 19.92 6.21 4.55
N ASP A 979 19.92 6.66 5.81
CA ASP A 979 20.84 6.16 6.84
C ASP A 979 20.51 4.70 7.20
N TRP A 980 19.22 4.34 7.25
CA TRP A 980 18.78 2.96 7.47
C TRP A 980 19.20 2.01 6.34
N GLN A 981 18.98 2.40 5.08
CA GLN A 981 19.46 1.63 3.93
C GLN A 981 20.99 1.52 3.91
N GLY A 982 21.69 2.56 4.38
CA GLY A 982 23.13 2.55 4.63
C GLY A 982 23.54 1.50 5.65
N ILE A 983 22.92 1.45 6.83
CA ILE A 983 23.19 0.45 7.87
C ILE A 983 22.89 -0.96 7.35
N MET A 984 21.70 -1.17 6.79
CA MET A 984 21.25 -2.47 6.28
C MET A 984 22.15 -3.02 5.16
N SER A 985 22.68 -2.17 4.28
CA SER A 985 23.62 -2.60 3.24
C SER A 985 24.96 -3.13 3.78
N HIS A 986 25.25 -2.94 5.07
CA HIS A 986 26.47 -3.40 5.74
C HIS A 986 26.21 -4.47 6.82
N LEU A 987 24.98 -4.96 6.97
CA LEU A 987 24.61 -6.03 7.90
C LEU A 987 24.10 -7.25 7.11
N GLU A 988 24.70 -8.41 7.34
CA GLU A 988 24.25 -9.72 6.84
C GLU A 988 24.02 -10.67 8.02
N SER A 989 23.21 -11.71 7.81
CA SER A 989 23.00 -12.78 8.78
C SER A 989 24.34 -13.41 9.19
N GLY A 990 24.56 -13.51 10.50
CA GLY A 990 25.81 -14.02 11.08
C GLY A 990 26.91 -12.98 11.28
N ASP A 991 26.70 -11.70 10.91
CA ASP A 991 27.67 -10.64 11.21
C ASP A 991 27.78 -10.36 12.72
N HIS A 992 29.01 -10.16 13.21
CA HIS A 992 29.31 -9.75 14.57
C HIS A 992 29.42 -8.23 14.67
N VAL A 993 28.51 -7.62 15.43
CA VAL A 993 28.33 -6.16 15.46
C VAL A 993 28.42 -5.63 16.88
N GLU A 994 29.09 -4.50 17.04
CA GLU A 994 29.21 -3.79 18.30
C GLU A 994 28.86 -2.31 18.15
N PHE A 995 27.95 -1.83 19.00
CA PHE A 995 27.61 -0.42 19.09
C PHE A 995 28.34 0.23 20.26
N TYR A 996 28.87 1.43 20.06
CA TYR A 996 29.42 2.30 21.09
C TYR A 996 28.65 3.62 21.12
N VAL A 997 28.26 4.06 22.32
CA VAL A 997 27.62 5.37 22.51
C VAL A 997 28.56 6.29 23.28
N THR A 998 28.80 7.48 22.73
CA THR A 998 29.70 8.47 23.35
C THR A 998 28.93 9.73 23.76
N PHE A 999 29.31 10.30 24.92
CA PHE A 999 28.71 11.50 25.50
C PHE A 999 29.78 12.57 25.75
N THR A 1000 29.42 13.84 25.65
CA THR A 1000 30.30 15.01 25.69
C THR A 1000 30.64 15.50 27.10
N ASN A 1001 29.91 15.15 28.18
CA ASN A 1001 30.32 15.34 29.59
C ASN A 1001 29.38 14.65 30.61
N GLY A 1002 29.91 14.27 31.79
CA GLY A 1002 29.19 14.13 33.06
C GLY A 1002 28.20 12.97 33.30
N LEU A 1003 27.81 12.19 32.28
CA LEU A 1003 26.84 11.10 32.44
C LEU A 1003 27.50 9.74 32.73
N VAL A 1004 27.09 9.11 33.83
CA VAL A 1004 27.48 7.74 34.18
C VAL A 1004 26.47 6.78 33.55
N VAL A 1005 26.84 6.18 32.43
CA VAL A 1005 26.04 5.14 31.75
C VAL A 1005 26.16 3.85 32.54
N LYS A 1006 25.04 3.29 32.96
CA LYS A 1006 24.97 2.03 33.70
C LYS A 1006 24.82 0.84 32.76
N LYS A 1007 23.96 0.96 31.75
CA LYS A 1007 23.62 -0.15 30.85
C LYS A 1007 23.24 0.37 29.47
N SER A 1008 23.57 -0.39 28.43
CA SER A 1008 23.11 -0.14 27.06
C SER A 1008 22.42 -1.39 26.52
N ILE A 1009 21.33 -1.22 25.78
CA ILE A 1009 20.47 -2.32 25.29
C ILE A 1009 20.10 -2.05 23.83
N VAL A 1010 20.26 -3.04 22.95
CA VAL A 1010 19.80 -2.98 21.56
C VAL A 1010 18.59 -3.89 21.38
N TYR A 1011 17.50 -3.36 20.84
CA TYR A 1011 16.30 -4.09 20.46
C TYR A 1011 16.22 -4.19 18.93
N LEU A 1012 16.26 -5.40 18.39
CA LEU A 1012 16.08 -5.70 16.97
C LEU A 1012 14.61 -6.05 16.72
N MET A 1013 13.99 -5.46 15.69
CA MET A 1013 12.57 -5.64 15.36
C MET A 1013 12.38 -6.25 13.98
N TYR A 1014 11.46 -7.21 13.87
CA TYR A 1014 11.17 -8.00 12.67
C TYR A 1014 9.70 -7.89 12.24
N ASP A 1015 9.40 -8.22 10.98
CA ASP A 1015 8.03 -8.25 10.45
C ASP A 1015 7.20 -9.41 11.05
N GLU A 1016 5.89 -9.19 11.18
CA GLU A 1016 4.94 -10.18 11.71
C GLU A 1016 4.84 -11.47 10.87
N SER A 1017 5.41 -11.50 9.65
CA SER A 1017 5.30 -12.60 8.70
C SER A 1017 6.30 -13.76 8.90
N THR A 1018 7.18 -13.70 9.89
CA THR A 1018 8.12 -14.79 10.20
C THR A 1018 7.80 -15.44 11.54
N ASP A 1019 7.33 -16.69 11.50
CA ASP A 1019 7.10 -17.57 12.65
C ASP A 1019 8.41 -17.78 13.44
N MET A 1020 8.62 -17.02 14.51
CA MET A 1020 9.74 -17.19 15.46
C MET A 1020 9.41 -18.19 16.59
N ASN A 1021 8.58 -19.21 16.33
CA ASN A 1021 8.18 -20.22 17.32
C ASN A 1021 9.03 -21.51 17.29
N GLY A 1022 10.26 -21.46 16.77
CA GLY A 1022 11.06 -22.67 16.60
C GLY A 1022 12.55 -22.46 16.72
N ARG A 1023 13.06 -22.09 17.91
CA ARG A 1023 14.41 -22.45 18.39
C ARG A 1023 14.54 -22.06 19.87
N GLY A 1024 14.61 -23.07 20.73
CA GLY A 1024 14.96 -22.91 22.14
C GLY A 1024 16.47 -22.97 22.34
N ILE A 1025 16.87 -22.31 23.45
CA ILE A 1025 18.19 -22.18 24.09
C ILE A 1025 19.04 -21.02 23.57
#